data_AF-A0AA36HJX2-F1
#
_entry.id   AF-A0AA36HJX2-F1
#
_cell.length_a   1.000
_cell.length_b   1.000
_cell.length_c   1.000
_cell.angle_alpha   90.00
_cell.angle_beta   90.00
_cell.angle_gamma   90.00
#
_symmetry.space_group_name_H-M   'P 1'
#
loop_
_entity.id
_entity.type
_entity.pdbx_description
1 polymer ?
#
loop_
_entity_poly.entity_id
_entity_poly.type
_entity_poly.pdbx_seq_one_letter_code
_entity_poly.pdbx_strand_id
1 'polypeptide(L)'
;AVVASDLQSPAPKPPSSIMALVPGSIPEQRPLHGHDFPLVLTPATGATACEQGLAAWCGRRSKELRRLLLQHGAVLFRNCGVSSAQDFAEVTRAMGCEGYDYVGGAAPRTEVVKGVVFTSNESPPDQPIPFHHELAQSPTPPSYILFCCDVECRQGGATPIIPSDEVADFFMQSFPDFAAEVQAKGVRYIRTMPEVTDPSSAQGRSWAETYAVTTREEAEEAMRKQGTSWEWLPNGDCRTTTSVLPALRVDERTGRHVFFNSMVAAFTGWNDARNVGEKAVVLGDFTPVDKKALNAVARFMLEKEVAFAWKKGDILIVDNTRVLHSRQSFEPPRRVLAALRGPALCDQRLRAGIIGTGAMGKEHIRNIALLEKELHVTAVADTSEVALKEALEELGPNAPRVAIFHTDEDLVNCDFVDVLIICTPNFQHIQTLRKAIASGKHILCEKPLCTTVEDCEEVERLLTERDLRSTSPGIFMTGMEYRYMPPIARLIEETDLRRLGEPRVLSVREHRFPFLVKVDNWNRFNEHTGGTLVEKACHFFDLMRRILQSEPVSIYASGDQAMNHKDEVYEKGVPDIIDHALVVVEFASGARASLDLCMFAEDEQTEQVRLVCQRGSVEAKSPESTVRLVQRRKTRLGRAPPSKEERAVPEVISIPVPQDLAEAGYHEGATFYELSAFLDAIRSKQPAPVSARDGKMAVLMGVAAQRSIALGQPVRIAGGRILDAADADAASAAASTPANTSAPRQAFSRL
;
A
#
# COMPACT_ATOMS: atom_id res chain seq x y z
N ALA A 1 3.78 14.03 -59.49
CA ALA A 1 4.87 13.12 -59.09
C ALA A 1 5.18 13.34 -57.61
N VAL A 2 4.82 12.34 -56.77
CA VAL A 2 5.44 11.87 -55.50
C VAL A 2 5.80 12.96 -54.45
N VAL A 3 5.35 13.02 -53.19
CA VAL A 3 4.96 12.05 -52.14
C VAL A 3 4.03 12.79 -51.15
N ALA A 4 2.96 12.16 -50.67
CA ALA A 4 2.30 12.52 -49.40
C ALA A 4 1.88 11.22 -48.70
N SER A 5 2.49 10.90 -47.56
CA SER A 5 2.10 9.78 -46.71
C SER A 5 2.41 10.09 -45.24
N ASP A 6 1.33 10.27 -44.48
CA ASP A 6 1.06 9.77 -43.13
C ASP A 6 2.16 9.75 -42.06
N LEU A 7 2.01 10.63 -41.07
CA LEU A 7 2.31 10.40 -39.65
C LEU A 7 1.35 11.25 -38.79
N GLN A 8 0.13 10.76 -38.59
CA GLN A 8 -0.77 11.21 -37.52
C GLN A 8 -0.56 10.31 -36.30
N SER A 9 0.15 10.81 -35.29
CA SER A 9 0.13 10.23 -33.95
C SER A 9 -1.25 10.51 -33.33
N PRO A 10 -1.99 9.50 -32.82
CA PRO A 10 -3.27 9.77 -32.18
C PRO A 10 -3.06 10.49 -30.84
N ALA A 11 -3.87 11.51 -30.58
CA ALA A 11 -3.95 12.17 -29.29
C ALA A 11 -4.25 11.16 -28.16
N PRO A 12 -3.80 11.39 -26.92
CA PRO A 12 -4.13 10.50 -25.80
C PRO A 12 -5.65 10.42 -25.63
N LYS A 13 -6.19 9.20 -25.77
CA LYS A 13 -7.61 8.90 -25.54
C LYS A 13 -7.99 9.26 -24.09
N PRO A 14 -9.22 9.76 -23.84
CA PRO A 14 -9.77 9.91 -22.48
C PRO A 14 -9.79 8.54 -21.76
N PRO A 15 -9.90 8.47 -20.42
CA PRO A 15 -9.89 7.20 -19.70
C PRO A 15 -10.98 6.28 -20.28
N SER A 16 -10.53 5.20 -20.92
CA SER A 16 -11.37 4.20 -21.58
C SER A 16 -12.31 3.58 -20.56
N SER A 17 -13.59 3.47 -20.91
CA SER A 17 -14.61 2.85 -20.06
C SER A 17 -14.24 1.40 -19.74
N ILE A 18 -14.14 1.06 -18.45
CA ILE A 18 -13.95 -0.30 -17.95
C ILE A 18 -15.08 -1.24 -18.43
N MET A 19 -14.77 -2.53 -18.62
CA MET A 19 -15.79 -3.55 -18.88
C MET A 19 -16.93 -3.46 -17.85
N ALA A 20 -18.16 -3.31 -18.32
CA ALA A 20 -19.35 -3.33 -17.46
C ALA A 20 -19.77 -4.80 -17.24
N LEU A 21 -19.72 -5.25 -15.99
CA LEU A 21 -20.20 -6.56 -15.58
C LEU A 21 -21.56 -6.42 -14.91
N VAL A 22 -22.47 -7.34 -15.23
CA VAL A 22 -23.81 -7.41 -14.66
C VAL A 22 -24.07 -8.81 -14.09
N PRO A 23 -24.96 -8.95 -13.10
CA PRO A 23 -25.41 -10.26 -12.65
C PRO A 23 -25.95 -11.09 -13.81
N GLY A 24 -25.43 -12.30 -13.97
CA GLY A 24 -25.95 -13.35 -14.83
C GLY A 24 -26.56 -14.47 -14.01
N SER A 25 -26.95 -15.56 -14.67
CA SER A 25 -27.46 -16.76 -13.99
C SER A 25 -26.94 -18.06 -14.58
N ILE A 26 -26.92 -19.09 -13.74
CA ILE A 26 -26.71 -20.49 -14.12
C ILE A 26 -27.81 -21.35 -13.46
N PRO A 27 -28.23 -22.46 -14.08
CA PRO A 27 -29.30 -23.31 -13.52
C PRO A 27 -29.01 -23.84 -12.11
N GLU A 28 -27.73 -24.07 -11.78
CA GLU A 28 -27.30 -24.69 -10.54
C GLU A 28 -27.16 -23.70 -9.37
N GLN A 29 -27.27 -22.40 -9.63
CA GLN A 29 -27.25 -21.37 -8.58
C GLN A 29 -28.37 -21.59 -7.56
N ARG A 30 -28.10 -21.27 -6.30
CA ARG A 30 -29.09 -21.32 -5.23
C ARG A 30 -28.93 -20.15 -4.28
N PRO A 31 -29.97 -19.78 -3.50
CA PRO A 31 -29.83 -18.74 -2.50
C PRO A 31 -28.92 -19.20 -1.34
N LEU A 32 -28.16 -18.23 -0.80
CA LEU A 32 -27.36 -18.28 0.42
C LEU A 32 -27.62 -16.98 1.18
N HIS A 33 -28.28 -17.04 2.34
CA HIS A 33 -28.60 -15.87 3.17
C HIS A 33 -29.26 -14.69 2.43
N GLY A 34 -30.09 -14.97 1.41
CA GLY A 34 -30.76 -13.94 0.60
C GLY A 34 -29.96 -13.43 -0.61
N HIS A 35 -28.81 -14.04 -0.90
CA HIS A 35 -27.94 -13.73 -2.05
C HIS A 35 -27.73 -14.96 -2.94
N ASP A 36 -27.37 -14.78 -4.22
CA ASP A 36 -27.08 -15.91 -5.11
C ASP A 36 -25.74 -16.59 -4.79
N PHE A 37 -25.70 -17.92 -4.77
CA PHE A 37 -24.49 -18.72 -4.58
C PHE A 37 -24.25 -19.67 -5.76
N PRO A 38 -23.09 -19.56 -6.46
CA PRO A 38 -22.18 -18.41 -6.45
C PRO A 38 -22.83 -17.19 -7.11
N LEU A 39 -22.28 -15.99 -6.94
CA LEU A 39 -22.65 -14.87 -7.83
C LEU A 39 -22.07 -15.12 -9.22
N VAL A 40 -22.88 -14.94 -10.27
CA VAL A 40 -22.41 -15.03 -11.66
C VAL A 40 -22.32 -13.62 -12.24
N LEU A 41 -21.16 -13.26 -12.80
CA LEU A 41 -20.93 -12.00 -13.48
C LEU A 41 -20.58 -12.24 -14.95
N THR A 42 -21.26 -11.50 -15.83
CA THR A 42 -21.09 -11.56 -17.29
C THR A 42 -21.00 -10.14 -17.85
N PRO A 43 -20.33 -9.91 -19.01
CA PRO A 43 -20.42 -8.64 -19.72
C PRO A 43 -21.87 -8.20 -20.00
N ALA A 44 -22.14 -6.90 -19.87
CA ALA A 44 -23.41 -6.30 -20.26
C ALA A 44 -23.67 -6.42 -21.78
N THR A 45 -24.92 -6.59 -22.18
CA THR A 45 -25.33 -6.75 -23.59
C THR A 45 -24.86 -5.57 -24.45
N GLY A 46 -24.16 -5.85 -25.56
CA GLY A 46 -23.61 -4.82 -26.46
C GLY A 46 -22.25 -4.25 -26.05
N ALA A 47 -21.72 -4.64 -24.88
CA ALA A 47 -20.31 -4.45 -24.59
C ALA A 47 -19.52 -5.45 -25.44
N THR A 48 -18.79 -4.95 -26.44
CA THR A 48 -17.65 -5.69 -26.98
C THR A 48 -16.67 -5.94 -25.83
N ALA A 49 -15.93 -7.06 -25.87
CA ALA A 49 -14.79 -7.25 -24.99
C ALA A 49 -13.95 -5.95 -25.00
N CYS A 50 -13.98 -5.22 -23.89
CA CYS A 50 -13.38 -3.90 -23.77
C CYS A 50 -11.86 -4.01 -24.03
N GLU A 51 -11.22 -2.95 -24.57
CA GLU A 51 -9.75 -2.82 -24.64
C GLU A 51 -9.07 -3.06 -23.26
N GLN A 52 -9.83 -2.97 -22.16
CA GLN A 52 -9.41 -3.28 -20.79
C GLN A 52 -10.23 -4.48 -20.25
N GLY A 53 -9.62 -5.66 -20.30
CA GLY A 53 -10.21 -6.95 -19.91
C GLY A 53 -10.46 -7.13 -18.40
N LEU A 54 -10.86 -8.34 -18.00
CA LEU A 54 -11.26 -8.69 -16.63
C LEU A 54 -10.22 -8.32 -15.56
N ALA A 55 -8.92 -8.42 -15.85
CA ALA A 55 -7.86 -8.04 -14.91
C ALA A 55 -7.95 -6.55 -14.52
N ALA A 56 -8.19 -5.65 -15.48
CA ALA A 56 -8.36 -4.24 -15.20
C ALA A 56 -9.63 -3.93 -14.38
N TRP A 57 -10.68 -4.76 -14.55
CA TRP A 57 -11.86 -4.72 -13.69
C TRP A 57 -11.53 -5.13 -12.26
N CYS A 58 -10.91 -6.30 -12.07
CA CYS A 58 -10.50 -6.78 -10.75
C CYS A 58 -9.57 -5.78 -10.03
N GLY A 59 -8.63 -5.14 -10.75
CA GLY A 59 -7.72 -4.13 -10.21
C GLY A 59 -8.43 -2.91 -9.64
N ARG A 60 -9.27 -2.27 -10.46
CA ARG A 60 -9.97 -1.03 -10.07
C ARG A 60 -11.15 -1.27 -9.12
N ARG A 61 -11.73 -2.46 -9.15
CA ARG A 61 -12.89 -2.86 -8.33
C ARG A 61 -12.52 -3.89 -7.27
N SER A 62 -11.25 -3.98 -6.87
CA SER A 62 -10.76 -5.02 -5.95
C SER A 62 -11.49 -5.03 -4.60
N LYS A 63 -11.78 -3.85 -4.02
CA LYS A 63 -12.61 -3.70 -2.81
C LYS A 63 -14.04 -4.22 -3.03
N GLU A 64 -14.64 -3.89 -4.17
CA GLU A 64 -15.99 -4.33 -4.53
C GLU A 64 -16.04 -5.85 -4.74
N LEU A 65 -15.08 -6.42 -5.46
CA LEU A 65 -14.94 -7.87 -5.63
C LEU A 65 -14.85 -8.60 -4.29
N ARG A 66 -14.05 -8.11 -3.34
CA ARG A 66 -13.96 -8.72 -2.00
C ARG A 66 -15.26 -8.62 -1.22
N ARG A 67 -15.99 -7.51 -1.34
CA ARG A 67 -17.34 -7.37 -0.76
C ARG A 67 -18.31 -8.41 -1.35
N LEU A 68 -18.26 -8.63 -2.66
CA LEU A 68 -19.07 -9.65 -3.32
C LEU A 68 -18.68 -11.06 -2.88
N LEU A 69 -17.38 -11.36 -2.76
CA LEU A 69 -16.89 -12.64 -2.24
C LEU A 69 -17.33 -12.89 -0.78
N LEU A 70 -17.30 -11.86 0.06
CA LEU A 70 -17.79 -11.97 1.44
C LEU A 70 -19.30 -12.26 1.50
N GLN A 71 -20.09 -11.60 0.64
CA GLN A 71 -21.55 -11.78 0.58
C GLN A 71 -21.97 -13.11 -0.04
N HIS A 72 -21.34 -13.49 -1.15
CA HIS A 72 -21.76 -14.61 -1.98
C HIS A 72 -20.88 -15.85 -1.80
N GLY A 73 -19.82 -15.81 -1.00
CA GLY A 73 -18.84 -16.89 -0.81
C GLY A 73 -17.94 -17.16 -2.03
N ALA A 74 -18.51 -17.13 -3.23
CA ALA A 74 -17.81 -17.35 -4.48
C ALA A 74 -18.41 -16.50 -5.62
N VAL A 75 -17.57 -16.10 -6.58
CA VAL A 75 -17.95 -15.33 -7.77
C VAL A 75 -17.45 -16.06 -9.02
N LEU A 76 -18.36 -16.38 -9.93
CA LEU A 76 -18.08 -16.95 -11.24
C LEU A 76 -18.14 -15.86 -12.31
N PHE A 77 -17.00 -15.57 -12.95
CA PHE A 77 -16.91 -14.75 -14.14
C PHE A 77 -17.07 -15.63 -15.38
N ARG A 78 -18.06 -15.34 -16.21
CA ARG A 78 -18.36 -16.11 -17.41
C ARG A 78 -18.35 -15.20 -18.64
N ASN A 79 -17.80 -15.71 -19.75
CA ASN A 79 -17.65 -14.97 -21.01
C ASN A 79 -16.86 -13.64 -20.89
N CYS A 80 -15.88 -13.56 -19.98
CA CYS A 80 -15.16 -12.32 -19.66
C CYS A 80 -13.83 -12.13 -20.43
N GLY A 81 -13.61 -12.87 -21.51
CA GLY A 81 -12.48 -12.68 -22.41
C GLY A 81 -11.13 -13.19 -21.91
N VAL A 82 -11.11 -14.15 -20.97
CA VAL A 82 -9.89 -14.84 -20.52
C VAL A 82 -9.65 -16.02 -21.43
N SER A 83 -8.49 -16.04 -22.10
CA SER A 83 -8.19 -17.00 -23.17
C SER A 83 -6.92 -17.81 -22.95
N SER A 84 -6.07 -17.39 -22.00
CA SER A 84 -4.78 -18.00 -21.72
C SER A 84 -4.46 -18.08 -20.22
N ALA A 85 -3.47 -18.91 -19.86
CA ALA A 85 -2.93 -18.95 -18.49
C ALA A 85 -2.31 -17.61 -18.06
N GLN A 86 -1.80 -16.81 -19.01
CA GLN A 86 -1.24 -15.50 -18.73
C GLN A 86 -2.34 -14.49 -18.40
N ASP A 87 -3.45 -14.49 -19.14
CA ASP A 87 -4.63 -13.67 -18.86
C ASP A 87 -5.17 -13.96 -17.46
N PHE A 88 -5.22 -15.25 -17.09
CA PHE A 88 -5.60 -15.70 -15.76
C PHE A 88 -4.62 -15.19 -14.68
N ALA A 89 -3.30 -15.28 -14.93
CA ALA A 89 -2.29 -14.75 -14.02
C ALA A 89 -2.45 -13.23 -13.80
N GLU A 90 -2.82 -12.46 -14.83
CA GLU A 90 -3.09 -11.03 -14.70
C GLU A 90 -4.33 -10.75 -13.84
N VAL A 91 -5.41 -11.50 -14.02
CA VAL A 91 -6.61 -11.40 -13.16
C VAL A 91 -6.26 -11.67 -11.71
N THR A 92 -5.47 -12.72 -11.44
CA THR A 92 -5.06 -13.05 -10.06
C THR A 92 -4.25 -11.91 -9.44
N ARG A 93 -3.31 -11.28 -10.17
CA ARG A 93 -2.46 -10.17 -9.68
C ARG A 93 -3.28 -8.92 -9.40
N ALA A 94 -4.32 -8.70 -10.20
CA ALA A 94 -5.18 -7.55 -10.06
C ALA A 94 -6.14 -7.61 -8.84
N MET A 95 -6.25 -8.74 -8.13
CA MET A 95 -7.14 -8.84 -6.96
C MET A 95 -6.75 -7.96 -5.76
N GLY A 96 -5.55 -7.38 -5.75
CA GLY A 96 -5.06 -6.59 -4.62
C GLY A 96 -4.90 -7.43 -3.33
N CYS A 97 -4.49 -8.68 -3.48
CA CYS A 97 -4.23 -9.63 -2.40
C CYS A 97 -2.77 -10.07 -2.45
N GLU A 98 -2.24 -10.52 -1.31
CA GLU A 98 -0.87 -11.02 -1.23
C GLU A 98 -0.65 -12.23 -2.15
N GLY A 99 0.57 -12.32 -2.69
CA GLY A 99 1.05 -13.55 -3.32
C GLY A 99 1.07 -14.68 -2.29
N TYR A 100 0.86 -15.92 -2.73
CA TYR A 100 0.87 -17.06 -1.85
C TYR A 100 1.77 -18.14 -2.45
N ASP A 101 2.87 -18.45 -1.76
CA ASP A 101 3.80 -19.49 -2.18
C ASP A 101 3.23 -20.86 -1.83
N TYR A 102 3.14 -21.74 -2.83
CA TYR A 102 2.62 -23.09 -2.62
C TYR A 102 3.70 -24.00 -2.04
N VAL A 103 3.69 -24.19 -0.73
CA VAL A 103 4.56 -25.14 -0.01
C VAL A 103 3.68 -26.09 0.81
N GLY A 104 3.97 -27.41 0.80
CA GLY A 104 3.29 -28.37 1.69
C GLY A 104 2.03 -29.06 1.14
N GLY A 105 1.79 -29.03 -0.18
CA GLY A 105 0.61 -29.64 -0.80
C GLY A 105 0.62 -31.18 -0.87
N ALA A 106 -0.55 -31.80 -0.77
CA ALA A 106 -0.71 -33.25 -0.82
C ALA A 106 -0.74 -33.86 -2.24
N ALA A 107 -1.02 -33.04 -3.26
CA ALA A 107 -1.34 -33.49 -4.62
C ALA A 107 -0.32 -33.01 -5.67
N PRO A 108 -0.12 -33.75 -6.78
CA PRO A 108 0.74 -33.32 -7.89
C PRO A 108 0.11 -32.14 -8.64
N ARG A 109 0.95 -31.15 -8.98
CA ARG A 109 0.58 -29.95 -9.74
C ARG A 109 1.77 -29.52 -10.61
N THR A 110 1.48 -29.05 -11.81
CA THR A 110 2.46 -28.52 -12.75
C THR A 110 2.39 -27.00 -12.73
N GLU A 111 3.53 -26.33 -12.54
CA GLU A 111 3.62 -24.88 -12.66
C GLU A 111 3.46 -24.47 -14.14
N VAL A 112 2.53 -23.55 -14.42
CA VAL A 112 2.21 -23.08 -15.78
C VAL A 112 2.68 -21.64 -16.00
N VAL A 113 2.51 -20.78 -14.99
CA VAL A 113 3.07 -19.43 -14.94
C VAL A 113 3.83 -19.30 -13.64
N LYS A 114 5.15 -19.08 -13.75
CA LYS A 114 6.09 -19.07 -12.63
C LYS A 114 5.58 -18.26 -11.44
N GLY A 115 5.47 -18.90 -10.28
CA GLY A 115 5.07 -18.32 -8.99
C GLY A 115 3.63 -17.85 -8.89
N VAL A 116 2.75 -18.14 -9.86
CA VAL A 116 1.37 -17.59 -9.87
C VAL A 116 0.30 -18.61 -10.25
N VAL A 117 0.49 -19.37 -11.33
CA VAL A 117 -0.53 -20.26 -11.88
C VAL A 117 0.01 -21.68 -12.00
N PHE A 118 -0.77 -22.64 -11.51
CA PHE A 118 -0.49 -24.06 -11.56
C PHE A 118 -1.69 -24.83 -12.11
N THR A 119 -1.50 -26.09 -12.51
CA THR A 119 -2.63 -26.98 -12.81
C THR A 119 -3.36 -27.36 -11.53
N SER A 120 -4.70 -27.36 -11.55
CA SER A 120 -5.48 -27.96 -10.46
C SER A 120 -5.13 -29.44 -10.28
N ASN A 121 -5.45 -30.02 -9.12
CA ASN A 121 -5.07 -31.38 -8.73
C ASN A 121 -5.20 -32.40 -9.90
N GLU A 122 -4.07 -33.01 -10.26
CA GLU A 122 -3.91 -33.93 -11.40
C GLU A 122 -4.22 -35.40 -11.05
N SER A 123 -4.93 -35.65 -9.94
CA SER A 123 -5.40 -37.00 -9.56
C SER A 123 -6.18 -37.69 -10.70
N PRO A 124 -6.18 -39.03 -10.77
CA PRO A 124 -6.82 -39.79 -11.85
C PRO A 124 -8.24 -39.32 -12.20
N PRO A 125 -8.62 -39.24 -13.49
CA PRO A 125 -9.92 -38.69 -13.91
C PRO A 125 -11.14 -39.41 -13.35
N ASP A 126 -11.04 -40.71 -13.08
CA ASP A 126 -12.11 -41.57 -12.57
C ASP A 126 -12.35 -41.41 -11.06
N GLN A 127 -11.41 -40.81 -10.31
CA GLN A 127 -11.52 -40.64 -8.87
C GLN A 127 -12.07 -39.25 -8.49
N PRO A 128 -13.13 -39.12 -7.69
CA PRO A 128 -13.55 -37.81 -7.20
C PRO A 128 -12.56 -37.27 -6.15
N ILE A 129 -12.48 -35.94 -6.03
CA ILE A 129 -11.79 -35.28 -4.91
C ILE A 129 -12.86 -34.85 -3.92
N PRO A 130 -12.82 -35.26 -2.63
CA PRO A 130 -13.80 -34.86 -1.64
C PRO A 130 -13.82 -33.34 -1.36
N PHE A 131 -14.91 -32.87 -0.73
CA PHE A 131 -15.00 -31.49 -0.26
C PHE A 131 -13.96 -31.17 0.81
N HIS A 132 -13.26 -30.05 0.60
CA HIS A 132 -12.25 -29.53 1.53
C HIS A 132 -12.10 -28.02 1.38
N HIS A 133 -11.49 -27.41 2.40
CA HIS A 133 -10.84 -26.12 2.29
C HIS A 133 -9.40 -26.33 1.82
N GLU A 134 -8.90 -25.46 0.93
CA GLU A 134 -7.53 -25.58 0.42
C GLU A 134 -6.54 -25.37 1.56
N LEU A 135 -5.58 -26.30 1.69
CA LEU A 135 -4.55 -26.29 2.71
C LEU A 135 -5.11 -26.12 4.14
N ALA A 136 -6.24 -26.77 4.45
CA ALA A 136 -6.91 -26.63 5.75
C ALA A 136 -6.04 -27.03 6.96
N GLN A 137 -5.04 -27.89 6.75
CA GLN A 137 -4.07 -28.29 7.77
C GLN A 137 -2.89 -27.32 7.92
N SER A 138 -2.74 -26.35 7.02
CA SER A 138 -1.68 -25.35 7.09
C SER A 138 -1.98 -24.34 8.22
N PRO A 139 -0.96 -23.87 8.95
CA PRO A 139 -1.13 -22.78 9.91
C PRO A 139 -1.54 -21.47 9.23
N THR A 140 -1.20 -21.29 7.95
CA THR A 140 -1.46 -20.07 7.17
C THR A 140 -2.17 -20.43 5.87
N PRO A 141 -3.43 -20.89 5.89
CA PRO A 141 -4.15 -21.26 4.68
C PRO A 141 -4.37 -20.03 3.78
N PRO A 142 -4.48 -20.21 2.45
CA PRO A 142 -4.78 -19.11 1.55
C PRO A 142 -6.18 -18.53 1.86
N SER A 143 -6.34 -17.22 1.71
CA SER A 143 -7.64 -16.56 1.89
C SER A 143 -8.56 -16.76 0.68
N TYR A 144 -7.99 -16.81 -0.52
CA TYR A 144 -8.74 -17.02 -1.76
C TYR A 144 -8.09 -18.08 -2.65
N ILE A 145 -8.95 -18.81 -3.36
CA ILE A 145 -8.57 -19.73 -4.43
C ILE A 145 -9.25 -19.27 -5.70
N LEU A 146 -8.53 -19.36 -6.80
CA LEU A 146 -9.06 -19.10 -8.13
C LEU A 146 -8.95 -20.34 -8.98
N PHE A 147 -9.97 -20.62 -9.77
CA PHE A 147 -9.98 -21.65 -10.80
C PHE A 147 -10.27 -21.02 -12.16
N CYS A 148 -9.57 -21.46 -13.20
CA CYS A 148 -9.81 -21.04 -14.57
C CYS A 148 -9.94 -22.27 -15.48
N CYS A 149 -11.02 -22.36 -16.25
CA CYS A 149 -11.17 -23.41 -17.25
C CYS A 149 -10.36 -23.07 -18.50
N ASP A 150 -9.26 -23.79 -18.72
CA ASP A 150 -8.40 -23.66 -19.92
C ASP A 150 -8.86 -24.61 -21.03
N VAL A 151 -9.23 -25.84 -20.66
CA VAL A 151 -9.80 -26.84 -21.57
C VAL A 151 -11.05 -27.44 -20.94
N GLU A 152 -12.19 -27.27 -21.62
CA GLU A 152 -13.47 -27.83 -21.20
C GLU A 152 -13.43 -29.35 -21.11
N CYS A 153 -14.24 -29.88 -20.20
CA CYS A 153 -14.39 -31.31 -20.04
C CYS A 153 -15.40 -31.88 -21.05
N ARG A 154 -15.15 -33.08 -21.58
CA ARG A 154 -16.13 -33.78 -22.41
C ARG A 154 -17.38 -34.15 -21.61
N GLN A 155 -17.20 -34.71 -20.42
CA GLN A 155 -18.28 -35.12 -19.52
C GLN A 155 -17.81 -35.13 -18.07
N GLY A 156 -18.65 -34.64 -17.15
CA GLY A 156 -18.34 -34.54 -15.72
C GLY A 156 -17.34 -33.41 -15.44
N GLY A 157 -16.46 -33.61 -14.46
CA GLY A 157 -15.32 -32.71 -14.22
C GLY A 157 -15.65 -31.33 -13.67
N ALA A 158 -16.87 -31.14 -13.15
CA ALA A 158 -17.22 -29.94 -12.41
C ALA A 158 -16.27 -29.76 -11.21
N THR A 159 -16.21 -28.53 -10.72
CA THR A 159 -15.62 -28.18 -9.43
C THR A 159 -16.76 -27.77 -8.51
N PRO A 160 -17.45 -28.72 -7.86
CA PRO A 160 -18.55 -28.37 -6.98
C PRO A 160 -18.08 -27.51 -5.81
N ILE A 161 -18.96 -26.62 -5.36
CA ILE A 161 -18.74 -25.75 -4.21
C ILE A 161 -19.92 -25.79 -3.24
N ILE A 162 -19.64 -25.61 -1.96
CA ILE A 162 -20.67 -25.54 -0.91
C ILE A 162 -20.27 -24.54 0.20
N PRO A 163 -21.21 -23.73 0.73
CA PRO A 163 -20.97 -22.84 1.86
C PRO A 163 -20.63 -23.62 3.13
N SER A 164 -19.51 -23.26 3.76
CA SER A 164 -18.96 -23.92 4.94
C SER A 164 -19.78 -23.66 6.20
N ASP A 165 -20.48 -22.53 6.25
CA ASP A 165 -21.37 -22.18 7.35
C ASP A 165 -22.65 -23.03 7.35
N GLU A 166 -23.24 -23.33 6.20
CA GLU A 166 -24.37 -24.28 6.12
C GLU A 166 -23.96 -25.69 6.56
N VAL A 167 -22.75 -26.13 6.21
CA VAL A 167 -22.21 -27.41 6.65
C VAL A 167 -22.00 -27.41 8.16
N ALA A 168 -21.45 -26.33 8.72
CA ALA A 168 -21.27 -26.17 10.16
C ALA A 168 -22.62 -26.19 10.90
N ASP A 169 -23.61 -25.44 10.40
CA ASP A 169 -24.96 -25.40 10.96
C ASP A 169 -25.59 -26.80 10.94
N PHE A 170 -25.54 -27.51 9.81
CA PHE A 170 -26.06 -28.88 9.72
C PHE A 170 -25.35 -29.83 10.70
N PHE A 171 -24.03 -29.75 10.79
CA PHE A 171 -23.23 -30.59 11.68
C PHE A 171 -23.56 -30.33 13.15
N MET A 172 -23.59 -29.06 13.57
CA MET A 172 -23.88 -28.65 14.94
C MET A 172 -25.31 -28.96 15.35
N GLN A 173 -26.28 -28.84 14.44
CA GLN A 173 -27.69 -29.14 14.73
C GLN A 173 -27.99 -30.63 14.74
N SER A 174 -27.41 -31.40 13.80
CA SER A 174 -27.71 -32.82 13.66
C SER A 174 -26.89 -33.72 14.59
N PHE A 175 -25.70 -33.24 15.01
CA PHE A 175 -24.77 -33.99 15.86
C PHE A 175 -24.18 -33.09 16.96
N PRO A 176 -25.01 -32.47 17.82
CA PRO A 176 -24.59 -31.44 18.77
C PRO A 176 -23.52 -31.93 19.75
N ASP A 177 -23.65 -33.15 20.27
CA ASP A 177 -22.67 -33.71 21.21
C ASP A 177 -21.31 -33.90 20.56
N PHE A 178 -21.27 -34.49 19.35
CA PHE A 178 -20.03 -34.69 18.62
C PHE A 178 -19.43 -33.36 18.14
N ALA A 179 -20.26 -32.39 17.74
CA ALA A 179 -19.79 -31.05 17.41
C ALA A 179 -19.16 -30.34 18.61
N ALA A 180 -19.74 -30.47 19.81
CA ALA A 180 -19.17 -29.94 21.04
C ALA A 180 -17.83 -30.61 21.38
N GLU A 181 -17.71 -31.93 21.19
CA GLU A 181 -16.43 -32.63 21.34
C GLU A 181 -15.38 -32.14 20.34
N VAL A 182 -15.75 -31.99 19.07
CA VAL A 182 -14.85 -31.47 18.02
C VAL A 182 -14.40 -30.04 18.32
N GLN A 183 -15.27 -29.19 18.84
CA GLN A 183 -14.93 -27.81 19.20
C GLN A 183 -14.01 -27.76 20.43
N ALA A 184 -14.23 -28.62 21.43
CA ALA A 184 -13.43 -28.65 22.64
C ALA A 184 -12.06 -29.32 22.44
N LYS A 185 -12.02 -30.42 21.68
CA LYS A 185 -10.84 -31.27 21.53
C LYS A 185 -10.05 -31.03 20.24
N GLY A 186 -10.65 -30.40 19.23
CA GLY A 186 -10.08 -30.33 17.88
C GLY A 186 -9.92 -31.71 17.23
N VAL A 187 -9.15 -31.77 16.15
CA VAL A 187 -8.87 -33.01 15.40
C VAL A 187 -7.38 -33.14 15.06
N ARG A 188 -6.95 -34.37 14.78
CA ARG A 188 -5.64 -34.71 14.22
C ARG A 188 -5.82 -35.51 12.95
N TYR A 189 -4.91 -35.28 12.00
CA TYR A 189 -4.84 -36.06 10.77
C TYR A 189 -3.65 -37.00 10.82
N ILE A 190 -3.89 -38.26 10.47
CA ILE A 190 -2.88 -39.31 10.40
C ILE A 190 -2.75 -39.71 8.93
N ARG A 191 -1.54 -39.60 8.38
CA ARG A 191 -1.26 -39.92 6.98
C ARG A 191 0.05 -40.69 6.87
N THR A 192 0.07 -41.72 6.05
CA THR A 192 1.30 -42.42 5.63
C THR A 192 1.63 -42.01 4.20
N MET A 193 2.77 -41.34 4.03
CA MET A 193 3.30 -40.88 2.75
C MET A 193 4.42 -41.81 2.27
N PRO A 194 4.44 -42.19 0.99
CA PRO A 194 5.49 -43.07 0.49
C PRO A 194 6.86 -42.41 0.39
N GLU A 195 7.92 -43.22 0.34
CA GLU A 195 9.26 -42.72 -0.01
C GLU A 195 9.35 -42.22 -1.45
N VAL A 196 8.64 -42.88 -2.37
CA VAL A 196 8.61 -42.57 -3.79
C VAL A 196 7.18 -42.30 -4.22
N THR A 197 6.97 -41.27 -5.04
CA THR A 197 5.64 -40.88 -5.49
C THR A 197 4.96 -42.01 -6.27
N ASP A 198 3.75 -42.36 -5.83
CA ASP A 198 2.88 -43.39 -6.41
C ASP A 198 1.78 -42.73 -7.25
N PRO A 199 1.89 -42.76 -8.59
CA PRO A 199 0.94 -42.08 -9.48
C PRO A 199 -0.45 -42.75 -9.54
N SER A 200 -0.61 -43.94 -8.95
CA SER A 200 -1.89 -44.66 -8.95
C SER A 200 -2.84 -44.25 -7.81
N SER A 201 -2.31 -43.54 -6.80
CA SER A 201 -3.06 -43.08 -5.63
C SER A 201 -3.22 -41.56 -5.67
N ALA A 202 -4.44 -41.06 -5.43
CA ALA A 202 -4.69 -39.62 -5.20
C ALA A 202 -3.89 -39.06 -4.02
N GLN A 203 -3.48 -39.93 -3.08
CA GLN A 203 -2.66 -39.59 -1.91
C GLN A 203 -1.19 -40.03 -2.06
N GLY A 204 -0.76 -40.42 -3.26
CA GLY A 204 0.52 -41.08 -3.50
C GLY A 204 1.76 -40.18 -3.55
N ARG A 205 1.64 -38.86 -3.35
CA ARG A 205 2.79 -37.95 -3.29
C ARG A 205 3.75 -38.35 -2.15
N SER A 206 5.05 -38.41 -2.45
CA SER A 206 6.08 -38.77 -1.46
C SER A 206 6.26 -37.71 -0.38
N TRP A 207 6.81 -38.11 0.77
CA TRP A 207 7.14 -37.16 1.85
C TRP A 207 8.15 -36.09 1.38
N ALA A 208 9.11 -36.48 0.53
CA ALA A 208 10.13 -35.59 0.00
C ALA A 208 9.50 -34.48 -0.86
N GLU A 209 8.61 -34.86 -1.78
CA GLU A 209 7.89 -33.88 -2.59
C GLU A 209 6.90 -33.04 -1.77
N THR A 210 6.20 -33.64 -0.81
CA THR A 210 5.23 -32.91 0.03
C THR A 210 5.90 -31.78 0.81
N TYR A 211 7.06 -32.03 1.41
CA TYR A 211 7.80 -31.00 2.15
C TYR A 211 8.76 -30.18 1.29
N ALA A 212 8.89 -30.51 0.00
CA ALA A 212 9.84 -29.89 -0.94
C ALA A 212 11.30 -29.99 -0.45
N VAL A 213 11.69 -31.21 -0.06
CA VAL A 213 12.99 -31.54 0.53
C VAL A 213 13.62 -32.73 -0.19
N THR A 214 14.91 -32.95 0.02
CA THR A 214 15.65 -34.06 -0.59
C THR A 214 16.16 -35.08 0.40
N THR A 215 16.19 -34.74 1.70
CA THR A 215 16.70 -35.59 2.77
C THR A 215 15.68 -35.78 3.88
N ARG A 216 15.84 -36.84 4.68
CA ARG A 216 14.95 -37.09 5.83
C ARG A 216 15.12 -36.00 6.88
N GLU A 217 16.35 -35.54 7.11
CA GLU A 217 16.67 -34.49 8.08
C GLU A 217 15.97 -33.17 7.77
N GLU A 218 15.93 -32.78 6.49
CA GLU A 218 15.16 -31.61 6.03
C GLU A 218 13.65 -31.81 6.22
N ALA A 219 13.12 -33.02 5.95
CA ALA A 219 11.72 -33.34 6.18
C ALA A 219 11.35 -33.25 7.67
N GLU A 220 12.22 -33.75 8.55
CA GLU A 220 12.05 -33.69 10.00
C GLU A 220 12.02 -32.25 10.51
N GLU A 221 12.88 -31.38 9.98
CA GLU A 221 12.84 -29.95 10.29
C GLU A 221 11.55 -29.27 9.81
N ALA A 222 11.08 -29.60 8.61
CA ALA A 222 9.81 -29.10 8.09
C ALA A 222 8.61 -29.55 8.96
N MET A 223 8.56 -30.84 9.32
CA MET A 223 7.52 -31.39 10.19
C MET A 223 7.55 -30.78 11.59
N ARG A 224 8.75 -30.57 12.16
CA ARG A 224 8.96 -29.91 13.45
C ARG A 224 8.41 -28.48 13.45
N LYS A 225 8.73 -27.68 12.42
CA LYS A 225 8.18 -26.32 12.26
C LYS A 225 6.66 -26.28 12.21
N GLN A 226 6.03 -27.32 11.66
CA GLN A 226 4.58 -27.45 11.58
C GLN A 226 3.94 -28.10 12.83
N GLY A 227 4.74 -28.50 13.83
CA GLY A 227 4.26 -29.22 15.01
C GLY A 227 3.68 -30.61 14.69
N THR A 228 4.08 -31.19 13.56
CA THR A 228 3.69 -32.54 13.13
C THR A 228 4.62 -33.57 13.73
N SER A 229 4.10 -34.66 14.29
CA SER A 229 4.91 -35.81 14.70
C SER A 229 5.02 -36.82 13.57
N TRP A 230 6.08 -37.63 13.56
CA TRP A 230 6.35 -38.58 12.50
C TRP A 230 6.92 -39.90 13.00
N GLU A 231 6.75 -40.94 12.19
CA GLU A 231 7.29 -42.28 12.35
C GLU A 231 7.81 -42.75 10.98
N TRP A 232 9.10 -43.04 10.89
CA TRP A 232 9.70 -43.68 9.72
C TRP A 232 9.41 -45.18 9.73
N LEU A 233 8.77 -45.68 8.68
CA LEU A 233 8.42 -47.10 8.54
C LEU A 233 9.56 -47.90 7.91
N PRO A 234 9.65 -49.23 8.13
CA PRO A 234 10.74 -50.05 7.61
C PRO A 234 10.88 -50.06 6.08
N ASN A 235 9.81 -49.73 5.35
CA ASN A 235 9.78 -49.65 3.90
C ASN A 235 10.17 -48.26 3.34
N GLY A 236 10.59 -47.32 4.19
CA GLY A 236 10.98 -45.96 3.80
C GLY A 236 9.84 -44.93 3.84
N ASP A 237 8.60 -45.37 4.03
CA ASP A 237 7.44 -44.49 4.14
C ASP A 237 7.48 -43.68 5.45
N CYS A 238 6.80 -42.53 5.47
CA CYS A 238 6.69 -41.67 6.63
C CYS A 238 5.23 -41.59 7.07
N ARG A 239 4.93 -42.03 8.30
CA ARG A 239 3.63 -41.80 8.93
C ARG A 239 3.67 -40.53 9.76
N THR A 240 2.84 -39.56 9.42
CA THR A 240 2.74 -38.27 10.09
C THR A 240 1.43 -38.12 10.85
N THR A 241 1.47 -37.46 12.01
CA THR A 241 0.30 -37.02 12.76
C THR A 241 0.38 -35.52 13.02
N THR A 242 -0.62 -34.76 12.57
CA THR A 242 -0.64 -33.31 12.79
C THR A 242 -0.74 -32.96 14.29
N SER A 243 -0.41 -31.73 14.64
CA SER A 243 -0.86 -31.11 15.88
C SER A 243 -2.40 -31.10 15.97
N VAL A 244 -2.95 -30.76 17.15
CA VAL A 244 -4.40 -30.57 17.28
C VAL A 244 -4.80 -29.34 16.48
N LEU A 245 -5.71 -29.52 15.53
CA LEU A 245 -6.24 -28.45 14.69
C LEU A 245 -7.72 -28.20 15.02
N PRO A 246 -8.16 -26.93 15.03
CA PRO A 246 -9.58 -26.61 15.15
C PRO A 246 -10.31 -27.06 13.89
N ALA A 247 -11.44 -27.76 14.06
CA ALA A 247 -12.24 -28.24 12.94
C ALA A 247 -13.50 -27.39 12.67
N LEU A 248 -14.06 -26.78 13.71
CA LEU A 248 -15.07 -25.73 13.63
C LEU A 248 -14.39 -24.41 13.97
N ARG A 249 -14.41 -23.45 13.05
CA ARG A 249 -13.84 -22.10 13.25
C ARG A 249 -14.97 -21.07 13.22
N VAL A 250 -14.66 -19.84 13.59
CA VAL A 250 -15.56 -18.69 13.42
C VAL A 250 -14.95 -17.78 12.36
N ASP A 251 -15.71 -17.44 11.32
CA ASP A 251 -15.33 -16.36 10.40
C ASP A 251 -15.61 -15.02 11.10
N GLU A 252 -14.56 -14.36 11.57
CA GLU A 252 -14.65 -13.10 12.33
C GLU A 252 -15.39 -11.99 11.56
N ARG A 253 -15.35 -12.03 10.22
CA ARG A 253 -16.01 -11.02 9.38
C ARG A 253 -17.53 -11.13 9.39
N THR A 254 -18.06 -12.31 9.67
CA THR A 254 -19.52 -12.55 9.72
C THR A 254 -20.02 -13.07 11.06
N GLY A 255 -19.12 -13.42 12.00
CA GLY A 255 -19.44 -14.04 13.28
C GLY A 255 -20.06 -15.44 13.17
N ARG A 256 -19.94 -16.12 12.02
CA ARG A 256 -20.58 -17.43 11.77
C ARG A 256 -19.59 -18.57 11.96
N HIS A 257 -20.07 -19.70 12.44
CA HIS A 257 -19.30 -20.93 12.43
C HIS A 257 -19.07 -21.41 11.00
N VAL A 258 -17.89 -21.94 10.73
CA VAL A 258 -17.51 -22.56 9.46
C VAL A 258 -16.87 -23.93 9.71
N PHE A 259 -17.19 -24.89 8.86
CA PHE A 259 -16.65 -26.25 8.88
C PHE A 259 -15.25 -26.29 8.22
N PHE A 260 -14.35 -25.42 8.69
CA PHE A 260 -13.01 -25.25 8.14
C PHE A 260 -12.08 -26.39 8.59
N ASN A 261 -12.12 -27.50 7.88
CA ASN A 261 -11.30 -28.68 8.13
C ASN A 261 -11.23 -29.60 6.90
N SER A 262 -10.66 -30.79 7.07
CA SER A 262 -10.71 -31.88 6.10
C SER A 262 -11.14 -33.21 6.72
N MET A 263 -11.98 -33.19 7.76
CA MET A 263 -12.47 -34.40 8.43
C MET A 263 -13.17 -35.32 7.43
N VAL A 264 -14.12 -34.79 6.65
CA VAL A 264 -14.84 -35.57 5.64
C VAL A 264 -13.88 -36.06 4.55
N ALA A 265 -13.00 -35.19 4.04
CA ALA A 265 -12.05 -35.56 2.99
C ALA A 265 -11.07 -36.66 3.43
N ALA A 266 -10.54 -36.58 4.65
CA ALA A 266 -9.68 -37.63 5.20
C ALA A 266 -10.48 -38.92 5.43
N PHE A 267 -11.67 -38.81 6.04
CA PHE A 267 -12.50 -39.94 6.40
C PHE A 267 -12.98 -40.75 5.19
N THR A 268 -13.43 -40.09 4.13
CA THR A 268 -13.99 -40.74 2.94
C THR A 268 -12.98 -40.93 1.81
N GLY A 269 -11.95 -40.09 1.73
CA GLY A 269 -11.07 -40.01 0.56
C GLY A 269 -9.65 -40.53 0.75
N TRP A 270 -9.13 -40.63 1.98
CA TRP A 270 -7.75 -41.07 2.20
C TRP A 270 -7.68 -42.60 2.28
N ASN A 271 -8.02 -43.25 1.18
CA ASN A 271 -8.03 -44.69 1.03
C ASN A 271 -7.06 -45.13 -0.06
N ASP A 272 -5.97 -45.78 0.34
CA ASP A 272 -5.04 -46.45 -0.57
C ASP A 272 -4.38 -47.65 0.15
N ALA A 273 -3.35 -48.26 -0.45
CA ALA A 273 -2.66 -49.40 0.16
C ALA A 273 -2.01 -49.07 1.53
N ARG A 274 -1.80 -47.78 1.85
CA ARG A 274 -1.10 -47.29 3.05
C ARG A 274 -2.04 -46.63 4.06
N ASN A 275 -3.14 -46.07 3.59
CA ASN A 275 -4.06 -45.24 4.37
C ASN A 275 -5.48 -45.83 4.39
N VAL A 276 -6.12 -45.79 5.55
CA VAL A 276 -7.53 -46.15 5.74
C VAL A 276 -8.25 -44.91 6.25
N GLY A 277 -9.20 -44.38 5.47
CA GLY A 277 -9.83 -43.09 5.75
C GLY A 277 -10.48 -43.01 7.12
N GLU A 278 -11.14 -44.09 7.58
CA GLU A 278 -11.74 -44.17 8.91
C GLU A 278 -10.74 -44.02 10.08
N LYS A 279 -9.44 -44.17 9.80
CA LYS A 279 -8.34 -44.01 10.77
C LYS A 279 -7.49 -42.78 10.46
N ALA A 280 -7.76 -42.07 9.37
CA ALA A 280 -6.99 -40.93 8.90
C ALA A 280 -7.31 -39.63 9.66
N VAL A 281 -8.40 -39.62 10.42
CA VAL A 281 -8.79 -38.49 11.28
C VAL A 281 -9.33 -38.99 12.62
N VAL A 282 -8.87 -38.35 13.68
CA VAL A 282 -9.26 -38.61 15.08
C VAL A 282 -9.47 -37.29 15.81
N LEU A 283 -10.15 -37.30 16.96
CA LEU A 283 -10.19 -36.13 17.85
C LEU A 283 -8.79 -35.84 18.41
N GLY A 284 -8.59 -34.63 18.97
CA GLY A 284 -7.28 -34.20 19.48
C GLY A 284 -6.65 -35.11 20.53
N ASP A 285 -7.47 -35.88 21.25
CA ASP A 285 -7.11 -36.89 22.26
C ASP A 285 -6.98 -38.33 21.70
N PHE A 286 -6.96 -38.47 20.37
CA PHE A 286 -6.95 -39.74 19.63
C PHE A 286 -8.24 -40.57 19.68
N THR A 287 -9.32 -40.04 20.24
CA THR A 287 -10.63 -40.70 20.17
C THR A 287 -11.10 -40.80 18.70
N PRO A 288 -11.59 -41.97 18.24
CA PRO A 288 -12.14 -42.11 16.89
C PRO A 288 -13.30 -41.14 16.64
N VAL A 289 -13.37 -40.58 15.43
CA VAL A 289 -14.49 -39.73 15.00
C VAL A 289 -15.80 -40.52 14.83
N ASP A 290 -16.94 -39.85 15.00
CA ASP A 290 -18.25 -40.46 14.75
C ASP A 290 -18.46 -40.71 13.24
N LYS A 291 -18.42 -41.99 12.85
CA LYS A 291 -18.62 -42.43 11.47
C LYS A 291 -20.01 -42.09 10.93
N LYS A 292 -21.06 -42.15 11.74
CA LYS A 292 -22.42 -41.84 11.31
C LYS A 292 -22.54 -40.35 11.02
N ALA A 293 -21.96 -39.52 11.88
CA ALA A 293 -21.92 -38.07 11.68
C ALA A 293 -21.18 -37.70 10.39
N LEU A 294 -19.95 -38.18 10.20
CA LEU A 294 -19.17 -37.83 9.01
C LEU A 294 -19.78 -38.32 7.69
N ASN A 295 -20.41 -39.50 7.68
CA ASN A 295 -21.15 -39.97 6.52
C ASN A 295 -22.41 -39.13 6.23
N ALA A 296 -23.11 -38.67 7.27
CA ALA A 296 -24.27 -37.80 7.10
C ALA A 296 -23.86 -36.42 6.56
N VAL A 297 -22.78 -35.84 7.10
CA VAL A 297 -22.21 -34.57 6.60
C VAL A 297 -21.75 -34.72 5.15
N ALA A 298 -21.07 -35.82 4.79
CA ALA A 298 -20.66 -36.07 3.40
C ALA A 298 -21.86 -36.14 2.44
N ARG A 299 -22.96 -36.79 2.84
CA ARG A 299 -24.21 -36.82 2.04
C ARG A 299 -24.85 -35.45 1.93
N PHE A 300 -24.91 -34.69 3.03
CA PHE A 300 -25.42 -33.33 3.03
C PHE A 300 -24.63 -32.43 2.06
N MET A 301 -23.30 -32.54 2.07
CA MET A 301 -22.44 -31.79 1.15
C MET A 301 -22.78 -32.11 -0.32
N LEU A 302 -22.96 -33.39 -0.68
CA LEU A 302 -23.33 -33.80 -2.03
C LEU A 302 -24.75 -33.38 -2.42
N GLU A 303 -25.69 -33.33 -1.48
CA GLU A 303 -27.07 -32.90 -1.76
C GLU A 303 -27.18 -31.39 -1.98
N LYS A 304 -26.35 -30.60 -1.29
CA LYS A 304 -26.41 -29.13 -1.27
C LYS A 304 -25.30 -28.46 -2.09
N GLU A 305 -24.50 -29.23 -2.82
CA GLU A 305 -23.46 -28.68 -3.68
C GLU A 305 -24.03 -27.87 -4.84
N VAL A 306 -23.27 -26.89 -5.30
CA VAL A 306 -23.48 -26.24 -6.59
C VAL A 306 -22.39 -26.73 -7.53
N ALA A 307 -22.78 -27.55 -8.51
CA ALA A 307 -21.89 -28.21 -9.45
C ALA A 307 -22.24 -27.81 -10.89
N PHE A 308 -21.68 -26.70 -11.36
CA PHE A 308 -21.92 -26.21 -12.72
C PHE A 308 -20.91 -26.75 -13.73
N ALA A 309 -21.33 -26.86 -14.99
CA ALA A 309 -20.43 -27.20 -16.09
C ALA A 309 -19.48 -26.03 -16.40
N TRP A 310 -18.18 -26.33 -16.44
CA TRP A 310 -17.14 -25.39 -16.83
C TRP A 310 -17.25 -25.01 -18.31
N LYS A 311 -17.09 -23.72 -18.62
CA LYS A 311 -16.88 -23.21 -19.99
C LYS A 311 -15.49 -22.61 -20.12
N LYS A 312 -14.87 -22.70 -21.29
CA LYS A 312 -13.54 -22.16 -21.54
C LYS A 312 -13.51 -20.67 -21.20
N GLY A 313 -12.50 -20.27 -20.42
CA GLY A 313 -12.31 -18.89 -19.98
C GLY A 313 -13.16 -18.48 -18.77
N ASP A 314 -14.00 -19.37 -18.22
CA ASP A 314 -14.64 -19.12 -16.93
C ASP A 314 -13.57 -18.99 -15.84
N ILE A 315 -13.74 -18.02 -14.94
CA ILE A 315 -12.97 -17.90 -13.70
C ILE A 315 -13.92 -18.00 -12.51
N LEU A 316 -13.69 -18.97 -11.63
CA LEU A 316 -14.32 -19.03 -10.32
C LEU A 316 -13.34 -18.52 -9.27
N ILE A 317 -13.74 -17.51 -8.49
CA ILE A 317 -13.02 -17.05 -7.32
C ILE A 317 -13.79 -17.50 -6.09
N VAL A 318 -13.11 -18.16 -5.16
CA VAL A 318 -13.67 -18.75 -3.95
C VAL A 318 -13.03 -18.09 -2.74
N ASP A 319 -13.84 -17.60 -1.81
CA ASP A 319 -13.37 -17.26 -0.46
C ASP A 319 -13.13 -18.58 0.30
N ASN A 320 -11.85 -18.94 0.43
CA ASN A 320 -11.45 -20.21 1.01
C ASN A 320 -11.82 -20.29 2.49
N THR A 321 -12.10 -19.20 3.18
CA THR A 321 -12.54 -19.28 4.58
C THR A 321 -14.01 -19.68 4.71
N ARG A 322 -14.81 -19.49 3.65
CA ARG A 322 -16.27 -19.64 3.67
C ARG A 322 -16.81 -20.76 2.81
N VAL A 323 -16.02 -21.29 1.87
CA VAL A 323 -16.54 -22.23 0.86
C VAL A 323 -15.62 -23.44 0.74
N LEU A 324 -16.20 -24.63 0.84
CA LEU A 324 -15.53 -25.88 0.48
C LEU A 324 -15.67 -26.11 -1.02
N HIS A 325 -14.68 -26.76 -1.59
CA HIS A 325 -14.71 -27.17 -2.99
C HIS A 325 -14.29 -28.63 -3.16
N SER A 326 -14.70 -29.24 -4.26
CA SER A 326 -14.43 -30.64 -4.59
C SER A 326 -14.14 -30.80 -6.10
N ARG A 327 -13.96 -32.03 -6.57
CA ARG A 327 -13.87 -32.34 -8.01
C ARG A 327 -14.66 -33.60 -8.31
N GLN A 328 -15.55 -33.54 -9.29
CA GLN A 328 -16.23 -34.73 -9.82
C GLN A 328 -15.30 -35.52 -10.75
N SER A 329 -15.52 -36.83 -10.85
CA SER A 329 -14.90 -37.68 -11.87
C SER A 329 -15.25 -37.18 -13.28
N PHE A 330 -14.41 -37.49 -14.26
CA PHE A 330 -14.52 -36.90 -15.59
C PHE A 330 -13.90 -37.73 -16.72
N GLU A 331 -14.37 -37.47 -17.95
CA GLU A 331 -13.74 -37.98 -19.17
C GLU A 331 -12.83 -36.92 -19.81
N PRO A 332 -11.52 -37.23 -20.04
CA PRO A 332 -10.63 -36.31 -20.74
C PRO A 332 -11.12 -35.92 -22.16
N PRO A 333 -10.69 -34.76 -22.68
CA PRO A 333 -9.76 -33.80 -22.09
C PRO A 333 -10.42 -32.97 -20.98
N ARG A 334 -9.62 -32.43 -20.05
CA ARG A 334 -10.03 -31.40 -19.08
C ARG A 334 -8.77 -30.71 -18.57
N ARG A 335 -8.75 -29.38 -18.54
CA ARG A 335 -7.67 -28.62 -17.89
C ARG A 335 -8.25 -27.42 -17.16
N VAL A 336 -8.18 -27.47 -15.84
CA VAL A 336 -8.51 -26.35 -14.95
C VAL A 336 -7.21 -25.88 -14.31
N LEU A 337 -6.90 -24.61 -14.47
CA LEU A 337 -5.79 -23.92 -13.83
C LEU A 337 -6.24 -23.40 -12.46
N ALA A 338 -5.31 -23.22 -11.55
CA ALA A 338 -5.58 -22.68 -10.24
C ALA A 338 -4.49 -21.70 -9.78
N ALA A 339 -4.88 -20.81 -8.87
CA ALA A 339 -4.00 -19.85 -8.22
C ALA A 339 -4.47 -19.61 -6.78
N LEU A 340 -3.52 -19.32 -5.88
CA LEU A 340 -3.79 -19.01 -4.48
C LEU A 340 -3.45 -17.56 -4.17
N ARG A 341 -4.21 -16.97 -3.25
CA ARG A 341 -3.98 -15.62 -2.74
C ARG A 341 -4.08 -15.59 -1.22
N GLY A 342 -3.16 -14.85 -0.61
CA GLY A 342 -3.22 -14.48 0.80
C GLY A 342 -4.31 -13.44 1.08
N PRO A 343 -4.29 -12.82 2.26
CA PRO A 343 -5.25 -11.79 2.62
C PRO A 343 -5.14 -10.58 1.68
N ALA A 344 -6.15 -9.71 1.72
CA ALA A 344 -6.11 -8.46 0.99
C ALA A 344 -4.95 -7.60 1.51
N LEU A 345 -4.22 -6.94 0.62
CA LEU A 345 -3.13 -6.02 0.99
C LEU A 345 -3.64 -4.82 1.84
N CYS A 346 -4.95 -4.58 1.85
CA CYS A 346 -5.60 -3.54 2.64
C CYS A 346 -6.18 -4.02 3.98
N ASP A 347 -6.19 -5.33 4.25
CA ASP A 347 -6.82 -5.89 5.47
C ASP A 347 -5.79 -6.16 6.59
N GLN A 348 -4.48 -5.97 6.32
CA GLN A 348 -3.48 -5.89 7.40
C GLN A 348 -3.35 -4.44 7.87
N ARG A 349 -3.78 -4.21 9.12
CA ARG A 349 -3.55 -2.95 9.82
C ARG A 349 -2.04 -2.78 10.03
N LEU A 350 -1.43 -1.79 9.39
CA LEU A 350 0.00 -1.53 9.55
C LEU A 350 0.30 -1.07 10.97
N ARG A 351 1.47 -1.46 11.49
CA ARG A 351 1.93 -1.16 12.84
C ARG A 351 2.96 -0.03 12.79
N ALA A 352 2.61 1.12 13.34
CA ALA A 352 3.46 2.29 13.43
C ALA A 352 4.29 2.28 14.72
N GLY A 353 5.57 2.65 14.58
CA GLY A 353 6.46 3.06 15.65
C GLY A 353 6.81 4.54 15.49
N ILE A 354 6.59 5.34 16.52
CA ILE A 354 6.87 6.80 16.49
C ILE A 354 8.16 7.07 17.26
N ILE A 355 9.15 7.68 16.61
CA ILE A 355 10.45 8.05 17.20
C ILE A 355 10.49 9.57 17.37
N GLY A 356 10.53 10.04 18.61
CA GLY A 356 10.31 11.43 18.97
C GLY A 356 8.82 11.70 19.18
N THR A 357 8.40 11.91 20.42
CA THR A 357 7.00 12.09 20.80
C THR A 357 6.68 13.50 21.29
N GLY A 358 7.42 14.49 20.77
CA GLY A 358 7.12 15.91 20.94
C GLY A 358 5.85 16.35 20.20
N ALA A 359 5.74 17.64 19.90
CA ALA A 359 4.53 18.22 19.28
C ALA A 359 4.06 17.47 18.02
N MET A 360 4.96 17.23 17.05
CA MET A 360 4.62 16.50 15.82
C MET A 360 4.34 15.02 16.08
N GLY A 361 5.09 14.36 16.96
CA GLY A 361 4.81 12.96 17.31
C GLY A 361 3.41 12.78 17.90
N LYS A 362 2.97 13.71 18.76
CA LYS A 362 1.59 13.74 19.30
C LYS A 362 0.54 14.02 18.22
N GLU A 363 0.83 14.90 17.28
CA GLU A 363 -0.06 15.14 16.15
C GLU A 363 -0.22 13.90 15.27
N HIS A 364 0.88 13.19 14.96
CA HIS A 364 0.83 11.90 14.26
C HIS A 364 -0.01 10.89 15.04
N ILE A 365 0.12 10.79 16.38
CA ILE A 365 -0.72 9.92 17.21
C ILE A 365 -2.22 10.20 17.01
N ARG A 366 -2.62 11.48 17.10
CA ARG A 366 -4.03 11.88 16.91
C ARG A 366 -4.54 11.57 15.51
N ASN A 367 -3.75 11.85 14.48
CA ASN A 367 -4.14 11.59 13.09
C ASN A 367 -4.19 10.09 12.78
N ILE A 368 -3.29 9.28 13.36
CA ILE A 368 -3.32 7.82 13.22
C ILE A 368 -4.57 7.22 13.88
N ALA A 369 -5.06 7.81 14.97
CA ALA A 369 -6.32 7.36 15.59
C ALA A 369 -7.51 7.49 14.63
N LEU A 370 -7.51 8.49 13.74
CA LEU A 370 -8.52 8.65 12.69
C LEU A 370 -8.37 7.64 11.54
N LEU A 371 -7.17 7.05 11.41
CA LEU A 371 -6.82 6.02 10.42
C LEU A 371 -6.75 4.62 11.04
N GLU A 372 -7.43 4.38 12.17
CA GLU A 372 -7.24 3.17 12.96
C GLU A 372 -7.46 1.86 12.19
N LYS A 373 -8.26 1.85 11.13
CA LYS A 373 -8.49 0.65 10.30
C LYS A 373 -7.30 0.31 9.41
N GLU A 374 -6.37 1.24 9.27
CA GLU A 374 -5.34 1.26 8.24
C GLU A 374 -3.93 1.26 8.86
N LEU A 375 -3.75 2.03 9.92
CA LEU A 375 -2.49 2.22 10.64
C LEU A 375 -2.78 2.34 12.14
N HIS A 376 -1.88 1.87 13.00
CA HIS A 376 -1.98 2.11 14.43
C HIS A 376 -0.64 2.13 15.13
N VAL A 377 -0.58 2.89 16.21
CA VAL A 377 0.61 2.98 17.05
C VAL A 377 0.76 1.70 17.87
N THR A 378 1.93 1.07 17.76
CA THR A 378 2.32 -0.14 18.51
C THR A 378 3.56 0.08 19.35
N ALA A 379 4.37 1.08 18.99
CA ALA A 379 5.55 1.48 19.73
C ALA A 379 5.74 3.00 19.71
N VAL A 380 6.31 3.53 20.79
CA VAL A 380 6.80 4.91 20.87
C VAL A 380 8.21 4.92 21.46
N ALA A 381 9.05 5.84 21.00
CA ALA A 381 10.39 6.06 21.55
C ALA A 381 10.65 7.55 21.76
N ASP A 382 11.08 7.92 22.97
CA ASP A 382 11.60 9.26 23.26
C ASP A 382 12.57 9.19 24.45
N THR A 383 13.58 10.05 24.45
CA THR A 383 14.53 10.18 25.56
C THR A 383 13.94 10.90 26.77
N SER A 384 12.83 11.63 26.59
CA SER A 384 12.14 12.38 27.63
C SER A 384 10.94 11.60 28.18
N GLU A 385 11.01 11.24 29.45
CA GLU A 385 9.88 10.63 30.18
C GLU A 385 8.61 11.48 30.14
N VAL A 386 8.76 12.81 30.15
CA VAL A 386 7.62 13.74 30.08
C VAL A 386 6.95 13.63 28.71
N ALA A 387 7.75 13.61 27.63
CA ALA A 387 7.22 13.48 26.27
C ALA A 387 6.55 12.12 26.06
N LEU A 388 7.12 11.02 26.59
CA LEU A 388 6.50 9.70 26.56
C LEU A 388 5.15 9.69 27.27
N LYS A 389 5.11 10.24 28.49
CA LYS A 389 3.86 10.29 29.27
C LYS A 389 2.77 11.05 28.53
N GLU A 390 3.07 12.24 28.02
CA GLU A 390 2.10 13.04 27.25
C GLU A 390 1.62 12.29 26.00
N ALA A 391 2.52 11.61 25.29
CA ALA A 391 2.17 10.84 24.09
C ALA A 391 1.25 9.66 24.41
N LEU A 392 1.43 9.00 25.55
CA LEU A 392 0.53 7.93 26.01
C LEU A 392 -0.85 8.47 26.40
N GLU A 393 -0.93 9.70 26.90
CA GLU A 393 -2.21 10.36 27.17
C GLU A 393 -2.98 10.64 25.87
N GLU A 394 -2.29 11.00 24.77
CA GLU A 394 -2.91 11.23 23.44
C GLU A 394 -3.51 9.97 22.82
N LEU A 395 -2.97 8.78 23.12
CA LEU A 395 -3.54 7.51 22.64
C LEU A 395 -4.94 7.25 23.22
N GLY A 396 -5.23 7.83 24.39
CA GLY A 396 -6.51 7.67 25.08
C GLY A 396 -6.65 6.34 25.86
N PRO A 397 -7.68 6.25 26.73
CA PRO A 397 -7.80 5.17 27.72
C PRO A 397 -8.14 3.79 27.12
N ASN A 398 -8.63 3.76 25.88
CA ASN A 398 -9.05 2.53 25.20
C ASN A 398 -8.01 2.02 24.19
N ALA A 399 -6.85 2.69 24.08
CA ALA A 399 -5.81 2.27 23.16
C ALA A 399 -5.23 0.89 23.57
N PRO A 400 -4.90 0.03 22.60
CA PRO A 400 -4.08 -1.15 22.85
C PRO A 400 -2.78 -0.79 23.57
N ARG A 401 -2.19 -1.74 24.30
CA ARG A 401 -0.88 -1.53 24.92
C ARG A 401 0.16 -1.20 23.84
N VAL A 402 0.82 -0.06 24.02
CA VAL A 402 1.93 0.41 23.18
C VAL A 402 3.26 0.14 23.90
N ALA A 403 4.24 -0.40 23.18
CA ALA A 403 5.59 -0.60 23.70
C ALA A 403 6.31 0.75 23.82
N ILE A 404 7.03 0.94 24.93
CA ILE A 404 7.75 2.18 25.22
C ILE A 404 9.24 1.89 25.16
N PHE A 405 9.97 2.73 24.42
CA PHE A 405 11.42 2.68 24.30
C PHE A 405 12.04 4.03 24.67
N HIS A 406 13.30 4.00 25.10
CA HIS A 406 14.07 5.21 25.43
C HIS A 406 15.17 5.49 24.42
N THR A 407 15.32 4.63 23.41
CA THR A 407 16.25 4.80 22.30
C THR A 407 15.53 4.54 20.98
N ASP A 408 16.01 5.20 19.93
CA ASP A 408 15.57 4.97 18.55
C ASP A 408 15.93 3.56 18.07
N GLU A 409 17.11 3.07 18.46
CA GLU A 409 17.64 1.76 18.05
C GLU A 409 16.76 0.60 18.49
N ASP A 410 16.27 0.62 19.74
CA ASP A 410 15.40 -0.45 20.25
C ASP A 410 14.09 -0.52 19.47
N LEU A 411 13.47 0.63 19.17
CA LEU A 411 12.21 0.69 18.41
C LEU A 411 12.43 0.29 16.94
N VAL A 412 13.51 0.76 16.30
CA VAL A 412 13.85 0.39 14.91
C VAL A 412 14.00 -1.13 14.75
N ASN A 413 14.54 -1.82 15.75
CA ASN A 413 14.78 -3.26 15.73
C ASN A 413 13.55 -4.11 16.10
N CYS A 414 12.37 -3.51 16.34
CA CYS A 414 11.17 -4.27 16.70
C CYS A 414 10.53 -4.99 15.51
N ASP A 415 10.27 -6.30 15.66
CA ASP A 415 9.57 -7.12 14.66
C ASP A 415 8.08 -6.82 14.56
N PHE A 416 7.53 -6.11 15.56
CA PHE A 416 6.12 -5.72 15.59
C PHE A 416 5.84 -4.30 15.09
N VAL A 417 6.78 -3.70 14.36
CA VAL A 417 6.64 -2.39 13.69
C VAL A 417 6.89 -2.55 12.19
N ASP A 418 5.97 -2.04 11.37
CA ASP A 418 6.05 -2.05 9.91
C ASP A 418 6.43 -0.68 9.34
N VAL A 419 6.01 0.38 10.04
CA VAL A 419 6.16 1.79 9.65
C VAL A 419 6.86 2.56 10.77
N LEU A 420 7.93 3.28 10.43
CA LEU A 420 8.62 4.20 11.32
C LEU A 420 8.23 5.64 10.96
N ILE A 421 7.78 6.40 11.95
CA ILE A 421 7.51 7.84 11.83
C ILE A 421 8.55 8.57 12.69
N ILE A 422 9.46 9.30 12.05
CA ILE A 422 10.58 9.97 12.69
C ILE A 422 10.24 11.45 12.88
N CYS A 423 10.08 11.86 14.14
CA CYS A 423 9.71 13.22 14.57
C CYS A 423 10.68 13.78 15.63
N THR A 424 11.94 13.32 15.60
CA THR A 424 13.02 13.80 16.49
C THR A 424 13.40 15.27 16.20
N PRO A 425 14.20 15.94 17.04
CA PRO A 425 14.80 17.23 16.67
C PRO A 425 15.60 17.15 15.37
N ASN A 426 15.61 18.20 14.55
CA ASN A 426 16.13 18.17 13.17
C ASN A 426 17.55 17.60 13.05
N PHE A 427 18.46 18.05 13.94
CA PHE A 427 19.86 17.62 13.94
C PHE A 427 20.06 16.14 14.28
N GLN A 428 19.03 15.46 14.77
CA GLN A 428 19.07 14.04 15.09
C GLN A 428 18.54 13.16 13.95
N HIS A 429 17.84 13.73 12.95
CA HIS A 429 17.21 12.96 11.87
C HIS A 429 18.18 11.99 11.20
N ILE A 430 19.38 12.46 10.82
CA ILE A 430 20.36 11.64 10.11
C ILE A 430 20.81 10.42 10.91
N GLN A 431 20.97 10.54 12.23
CA GLN A 431 21.40 9.42 13.07
C GLN A 431 20.31 8.34 13.14
N THR A 432 19.06 8.75 13.33
CA THR A 432 17.90 7.86 13.31
C THR A 432 17.70 7.22 11.93
N LEU A 433 17.81 8.03 10.86
CA LEU A 433 17.64 7.59 9.47
C LEU A 433 18.65 6.52 9.06
N ARG A 434 19.92 6.63 9.46
CA ARG A 434 20.94 5.60 9.20
C ARG A 434 20.48 4.21 9.70
N LYS A 435 19.91 4.16 10.90
CA LYS A 435 19.38 2.92 11.50
C LYS A 435 18.07 2.48 10.82
N ALA A 436 17.14 3.41 10.67
CA ALA A 436 15.81 3.15 10.10
C ALA A 436 15.90 2.63 8.65
N ILE A 437 16.71 3.25 7.79
CA ILE A 437 16.88 2.81 6.39
C ILE A 437 17.43 1.38 6.33
N ALA A 438 18.37 1.04 7.21
CA ALA A 438 18.96 -0.30 7.27
C ALA A 438 17.96 -1.39 7.66
N SER A 439 16.93 -1.07 8.46
CA SER A 439 15.87 -2.02 8.87
C SER A 439 14.97 -2.49 7.73
N GLY A 440 14.92 -1.76 6.60
CA GLY A 440 14.05 -2.07 5.47
C GLY A 440 12.57 -1.74 5.66
N LYS A 441 12.16 -1.21 6.83
CA LYS A 441 10.78 -0.78 7.14
C LYS A 441 10.33 0.42 6.30
N HIS A 442 9.02 0.68 6.29
CA HIS A 442 8.49 1.92 5.74
C HIS A 442 8.88 3.10 6.62
N ILE A 443 9.22 4.25 6.04
CA ILE A 443 9.72 5.42 6.78
C ILE A 443 8.99 6.67 6.31
N LEU A 444 8.37 7.38 7.25
CA LEU A 444 8.02 8.79 7.10
C LEU A 444 8.94 9.58 8.02
N CYS A 445 9.74 10.49 7.46
CA CYS A 445 10.63 11.34 8.23
C CYS A 445 10.16 12.78 8.16
N GLU A 446 9.93 13.41 9.31
CA GLU A 446 9.57 14.82 9.39
C GLU A 446 10.61 15.73 8.71
N LYS A 447 10.13 16.92 8.35
CA LYS A 447 10.96 17.98 7.79
C LYS A 447 11.69 18.77 8.89
N PRO A 448 12.76 19.50 8.53
CA PRO A 448 13.53 19.34 7.30
C PRO A 448 14.16 17.95 7.26
N LEU A 449 14.43 17.41 6.06
CA LEU A 449 14.97 16.05 5.94
C LEU A 449 16.23 15.86 6.81
N CYS A 450 17.17 16.80 6.70
CA CYS A 450 18.30 16.99 7.61
C CYS A 450 18.60 18.49 7.74
N THR A 451 19.53 18.86 8.61
CA THR A 451 19.98 20.26 8.79
C THR A 451 21.03 20.70 7.78
N THR A 452 21.67 19.76 7.09
CA THR A 452 22.72 20.00 6.08
C THR A 452 22.38 19.35 4.74
N VAL A 453 22.98 19.85 3.65
CA VAL A 453 22.80 19.27 2.32
C VAL A 453 23.53 17.93 2.23
N GLU A 454 24.69 17.84 2.87
CA GLU A 454 25.57 16.67 2.89
C GLU A 454 24.87 15.48 3.56
N ASP A 455 24.22 15.69 4.70
CA ASP A 455 23.44 14.64 5.37
C ASP A 455 22.26 14.20 4.50
N CYS A 456 21.60 15.13 3.79
CA CYS A 456 20.53 14.78 2.86
C CYS A 456 21.04 13.94 1.66
N GLU A 457 22.22 14.26 1.12
CA GLU A 457 22.88 13.45 0.08
C GLU A 457 23.23 12.05 0.61
N GLU A 458 23.64 11.94 1.88
CA GLU A 458 23.85 10.64 2.52
C GLU A 458 22.56 9.82 2.59
N VAL A 459 21.43 10.43 2.97
CA VAL A 459 20.12 9.76 2.99
C VAL A 459 19.75 9.21 1.60
N GLU A 460 19.87 10.01 0.54
CA GLU A 460 19.61 9.55 -0.83
C GLU A 460 20.50 8.36 -1.23
N ARG A 461 21.79 8.42 -0.86
CA ARG A 461 22.73 7.33 -1.12
C ARG A 461 22.33 6.05 -0.38
N LEU A 462 22.01 6.15 0.91
CA LEU A 462 21.61 5.00 1.73
C LEU A 462 20.32 4.34 1.20
N LEU A 463 19.33 5.15 0.80
CA LEU A 463 18.10 4.65 0.18
C LEU A 463 18.39 3.95 -1.15
N THR A 464 19.25 4.53 -2.00
CA THR A 464 19.65 3.91 -3.27
C THR A 464 20.35 2.57 -3.05
N GLU A 465 21.29 2.50 -2.10
CA GLU A 465 22.00 1.27 -1.75
C GLU A 465 21.08 0.19 -1.15
N ARG A 466 20.07 0.59 -0.37
CA ARG A 466 19.04 -0.31 0.15
C ARG A 466 18.17 -0.87 -0.98
N ASP A 467 17.72 -0.01 -1.89
CA ASP A 467 16.80 -0.38 -2.98
C ASP A 467 17.47 -1.30 -4.00
N LEU A 468 18.79 -1.21 -4.17
CA LEU A 468 19.58 -2.15 -4.97
C LEU A 468 19.73 -3.55 -4.32
N ARG A 469 19.60 -3.66 -2.99
CA ARG A 469 19.79 -4.91 -2.23
C ARG A 469 18.48 -5.66 -1.96
N SER A 470 17.32 -5.02 -2.11
CA SER A 470 16.01 -5.61 -1.82
C SER A 470 15.12 -5.63 -3.05
N THR A 471 14.41 -6.74 -3.27
CA THR A 471 13.39 -6.83 -4.32
C THR A 471 12.05 -6.19 -3.92
N SER A 472 11.92 -5.76 -2.66
CA SER A 472 10.73 -5.09 -2.13
C SER A 472 11.10 -4.16 -0.96
N PRO A 473 11.84 -3.06 -1.20
CA PRO A 473 12.23 -2.12 -0.15
C PRO A 473 11.02 -1.37 0.44
N GLY A 474 11.11 -1.00 1.71
CA GLY A 474 10.12 -0.13 2.34
C GLY A 474 10.04 1.25 1.69
N ILE A 475 8.82 1.73 1.46
CA ILE A 475 8.54 3.09 0.99
C ILE A 475 9.11 4.13 1.97
N PHE A 476 9.83 5.12 1.43
CA PHE A 476 10.35 6.28 2.16
C PHE A 476 9.61 7.55 1.73
N MET A 477 9.25 8.40 2.68
CA MET A 477 8.61 9.69 2.44
C MET A 477 9.18 10.78 3.37
N THR A 478 9.41 11.98 2.82
CA THR A 478 9.71 13.18 3.62
C THR A 478 8.39 13.89 3.99
N GLY A 479 8.21 14.27 5.25
CA GLY A 479 7.02 14.95 5.79
C GLY A 479 6.92 16.40 5.33
N MET A 480 6.36 16.63 4.14
CA MET A 480 6.13 17.95 3.56
C MET A 480 4.63 18.24 3.53
N GLU A 481 4.03 18.32 4.72
CA GLU A 481 2.58 18.40 4.93
C GLU A 481 1.90 19.55 4.17
N TYR A 482 2.62 20.64 3.87
CA TYR A 482 2.08 21.79 3.13
C TYR A 482 1.61 21.44 1.70
N ARG A 483 2.08 20.34 1.10
CA ARG A 483 1.51 19.81 -0.16
C ARG A 483 0.07 19.31 0.01
N TYR A 484 -0.31 18.97 1.23
CA TYR A 484 -1.56 18.32 1.63
C TYR A 484 -2.53 19.24 2.37
N MET A 485 -2.11 20.45 2.73
CA MET A 485 -3.02 21.52 3.18
C MET A 485 -4.12 21.72 2.13
N PRO A 486 -5.42 21.55 2.46
CA PRO A 486 -6.50 21.55 1.48
C PRO A 486 -6.52 22.72 0.47
N PRO A 487 -6.37 24.00 0.87
CA PRO A 487 -6.33 25.10 -0.10
C PRO A 487 -5.06 25.07 -0.99
N ILE A 488 -3.93 24.59 -0.47
CA ILE A 488 -2.69 24.45 -1.25
C ILE A 488 -2.79 23.28 -2.23
N ALA A 489 -3.27 22.13 -1.78
CA ALA A 489 -3.54 20.96 -2.62
C ALA A 489 -4.48 21.35 -3.78
N ARG A 490 -5.55 22.09 -3.47
CA ARG A 490 -6.45 22.62 -4.50
C ARG A 490 -5.76 23.60 -5.45
N LEU A 491 -4.91 24.49 -4.96
CA LEU A 491 -4.13 25.37 -5.84
C LEU A 491 -3.25 24.56 -6.80
N ILE A 492 -2.60 23.49 -6.31
CA ILE A 492 -1.76 22.61 -7.13
C ILE A 492 -2.61 21.93 -8.22
N GLU A 493 -3.83 21.46 -7.92
CA GLU A 493 -4.76 20.89 -8.92
C GLU A 493 -5.11 21.89 -10.04
N GLU A 494 -5.28 23.17 -9.68
CA GLU A 494 -5.67 24.23 -10.63
C GLU A 494 -4.51 24.70 -11.53
N THR A 495 -3.29 24.16 -11.36
CA THR A 495 -2.12 24.51 -12.20
C THR A 495 -2.15 23.93 -13.61
N ASP A 496 -3.27 23.33 -14.08
CA ASP A 496 -3.39 22.80 -15.45
C ASP A 496 -3.01 23.86 -16.49
N LEU A 497 -1.90 23.60 -17.19
CA LEU A 497 -1.34 24.47 -18.23
C LEU A 497 -2.36 24.76 -19.36
N ARG A 498 -3.33 23.86 -19.60
CA ARG A 498 -4.40 24.09 -20.57
C ARG A 498 -5.38 25.15 -20.11
N ARG A 499 -5.52 25.38 -18.79
CA ARG A 499 -6.40 26.38 -18.18
C ARG A 499 -5.68 27.71 -17.92
N LEU A 500 -4.52 27.70 -17.28
CA LEU A 500 -3.84 28.95 -16.88
C LEU A 500 -2.66 29.34 -17.78
N GLY A 501 -2.17 28.44 -18.63
CA GLY A 501 -0.95 28.64 -19.42
C GLY A 501 0.31 28.48 -18.58
N GLU A 502 1.47 28.80 -19.16
CA GLU A 502 2.76 28.64 -18.49
C GLU A 502 2.88 29.49 -17.21
N PRO A 503 3.35 28.91 -16.08
CA PRO A 503 3.68 29.64 -14.86
C PRO A 503 4.77 30.69 -15.11
N ARG A 504 4.65 31.86 -14.49
CA ARG A 504 5.60 32.98 -14.67
C ARG A 504 6.14 33.52 -13.35
N VAL A 505 5.24 33.80 -12.40
CA VAL A 505 5.61 34.38 -11.11
C VAL A 505 4.85 33.64 -10.02
N LEU A 506 5.56 33.15 -9.02
CA LEU A 506 5.00 32.56 -7.82
C LEU A 506 5.38 33.45 -6.62
N SER A 507 4.40 33.87 -5.85
CA SER A 507 4.66 34.64 -4.63
C SER A 507 4.12 33.87 -3.44
N VAL A 508 4.96 33.69 -2.44
CA VAL A 508 4.64 33.06 -1.16
C VAL A 508 4.85 34.09 -0.06
N ARG A 509 3.89 34.22 0.83
CA ARG A 509 3.98 35.02 2.04
C ARG A 509 3.60 34.17 3.24
N GLU A 510 4.42 34.19 4.27
CA GLU A 510 4.11 33.66 5.58
C GLU A 510 4.41 34.73 6.63
N HIS A 511 3.36 35.19 7.31
CA HIS A 511 3.47 36.02 8.49
C HIS A 511 2.96 35.23 9.68
N ARG A 512 3.70 35.23 10.79
CA ARG A 512 3.33 34.46 11.97
C ARG A 512 4.02 34.96 13.22
N PHE A 513 3.60 34.38 14.34
CA PHE A 513 4.27 34.47 15.62
C PHE A 513 5.66 33.77 15.62
N PRO A 514 6.50 34.02 16.65
CA PRO A 514 7.87 33.49 16.73
C PRO A 514 7.95 31.95 16.82
N PHE A 515 9.17 31.40 16.81
CA PHE A 515 9.34 29.98 17.05
C PHE A 515 8.84 29.56 18.44
N LEU A 516 8.09 28.46 18.47
CA LEU A 516 7.61 27.86 19.71
C LEU A 516 8.77 27.49 20.63
N VAL A 517 8.48 27.43 21.93
CA VAL A 517 9.38 26.87 22.94
C VAL A 517 9.48 25.36 22.72
N LYS A 518 10.70 24.83 22.68
CA LYS A 518 10.99 23.40 22.51
C LYS A 518 11.90 22.94 23.66
N VAL A 519 12.09 21.64 23.80
CA VAL A 519 13.03 21.07 24.78
C VAL A 519 14.40 21.74 24.63
N ASP A 520 14.90 22.31 25.73
CA ASP A 520 16.17 23.06 25.81
C ASP A 520 16.35 24.16 24.75
N ASN A 521 15.24 24.63 24.16
CA ASN A 521 15.23 25.65 23.10
C ASN A 521 16.25 25.36 21.98
N TRP A 522 16.40 24.09 21.60
CA TRP A 522 17.34 23.69 20.54
C TRP A 522 17.07 24.44 19.22
N ASN A 523 15.81 24.80 18.97
CA ASN A 523 15.38 25.49 17.76
C ASN A 523 15.74 26.98 17.69
N ARG A 524 16.54 27.49 18.64
CA ARG A 524 17.11 28.84 18.63
C ARG A 524 18.46 28.94 17.94
N PHE A 525 19.03 27.80 17.55
CA PHE A 525 20.42 27.72 17.08
C PHE A 525 20.51 27.12 15.69
N ASN A 526 21.21 27.80 14.78
CA ASN A 526 21.39 27.38 13.38
C ASN A 526 22.07 26.01 13.30
N GLU A 527 23.03 25.72 14.19
CA GLU A 527 23.71 24.42 14.25
C GLU A 527 22.75 23.23 14.45
N HIS A 528 21.59 23.46 15.07
CA HIS A 528 20.60 22.43 15.35
C HIS A 528 19.43 22.42 14.37
N THR A 529 19.19 23.54 13.68
CA THR A 529 18.01 23.73 12.82
C THR A 529 18.36 23.71 11.33
N GLY A 530 19.63 23.96 10.98
CA GLY A 530 20.03 24.42 9.65
C GLY A 530 19.73 25.90 9.41
N GLY A 531 19.15 26.58 10.40
CA GLY A 531 18.65 27.96 10.39
C GLY A 531 17.22 28.12 9.90
N THR A 532 16.64 29.31 10.11
CA THR A 532 15.21 29.59 9.89
C THR A 532 14.72 29.23 8.50
N LEU A 533 15.52 29.47 7.46
CA LEU A 533 15.10 29.18 6.07
C LEU A 533 15.17 27.68 5.74
N VAL A 534 15.92 26.89 6.51
CA VAL A 534 15.90 25.43 6.41
C VAL A 534 14.76 24.86 7.26
N GLU A 535 14.63 25.29 8.51
CA GLU A 535 13.66 24.74 9.47
C GLU A 535 12.20 25.08 9.12
N LYS A 536 11.93 26.35 8.78
CA LYS A 536 10.56 26.82 8.52
C LYS A 536 10.26 26.89 7.03
N ALA A 537 11.16 27.47 6.23
CA ALA A 537 10.86 27.78 4.83
C ALA A 537 11.05 26.60 3.85
N CYS A 538 11.55 25.44 4.30
CA CYS A 538 11.68 24.26 3.45
C CYS A 538 10.35 23.84 2.79
N HIS A 539 9.22 23.96 3.49
CA HIS A 539 7.90 23.74 2.92
C HIS A 539 7.65 24.61 1.68
N PHE A 540 8.01 25.90 1.73
CA PHE A 540 7.75 26.82 0.62
C PHE A 540 8.70 26.58 -0.54
N PHE A 541 9.96 26.27 -0.27
CA PHE A 541 10.90 25.90 -1.32
C PHE A 541 10.48 24.62 -2.04
N ASP A 542 9.99 23.64 -1.29
CA ASP A 542 9.37 22.44 -1.84
C ASP A 542 8.12 22.76 -2.69
N LEU A 543 7.19 23.55 -2.15
CA LEU A 543 6.00 24.00 -2.88
C LEU A 543 6.35 24.75 -4.16
N MET A 544 7.37 25.62 -4.14
CA MET A 544 7.80 26.34 -5.34
C MET A 544 8.23 25.37 -6.44
N ARG A 545 9.05 24.36 -6.11
CA ARG A 545 9.44 23.31 -7.06
C ARG A 545 8.23 22.52 -7.53
N ARG A 546 7.34 22.13 -6.63
CA ARG A 546 6.15 21.32 -6.93
C ARG A 546 5.15 22.03 -7.83
N ILE A 547 4.89 23.31 -7.59
CA ILE A 547 3.94 24.17 -8.31
C ILE A 547 4.52 24.56 -9.68
N LEU A 548 5.79 24.95 -9.74
CA LEU A 548 6.42 25.39 -10.99
C LEU A 548 6.90 24.22 -11.86
N GLN A 549 6.99 23.02 -11.30
CA GLN A 549 7.55 21.82 -11.94
C GLN A 549 8.92 22.12 -12.57
N SER A 550 9.76 22.83 -11.83
CA SER A 550 11.06 23.31 -12.29
C SER A 550 12.04 23.37 -11.13
N GLU A 551 13.33 23.28 -11.45
CA GLU A 551 14.42 23.33 -10.46
C GLU A 551 15.02 24.74 -10.36
N PRO A 552 15.48 25.15 -9.17
CA PRO A 552 16.11 26.46 -8.97
C PRO A 552 17.49 26.52 -9.63
N VAL A 553 17.86 27.70 -10.13
CA VAL A 553 19.17 27.98 -10.74
C VAL A 553 19.91 29.14 -10.07
N SER A 554 19.18 30.01 -9.34
CA SER A 554 19.75 31.15 -8.63
C SER A 554 18.84 31.54 -7.47
N ILE A 555 19.43 31.86 -6.32
CA ILE A 555 18.72 32.35 -5.14
C ILE A 555 19.41 33.60 -4.63
N TYR A 556 18.65 34.68 -4.45
CA TYR A 556 19.08 35.87 -3.72
C TYR A 556 18.20 36.07 -2.50
N ALA A 557 18.79 36.42 -1.35
CA ALA A 557 18.03 36.66 -0.13
C ALA A 557 18.62 37.80 0.70
N SER A 558 17.74 38.42 1.48
CA SER A 558 18.06 39.42 2.51
C SER A 558 17.21 39.14 3.73
N GLY A 559 17.79 39.12 4.93
CA GLY A 559 17.09 38.84 6.18
C GLY A 559 18.01 39.03 7.39
N ASP A 560 17.43 39.11 8.59
CA ASP A 560 18.16 39.35 9.84
C ASP A 560 17.29 38.93 11.05
N GLN A 561 17.83 39.07 12.27
CA GLN A 561 17.11 38.94 13.54
C GLN A 561 16.74 40.33 14.10
N ALA A 562 15.52 40.78 13.83
CA ALA A 562 15.07 42.12 14.21
C ALA A 562 14.52 42.20 15.64
N MET A 563 13.68 41.24 16.05
CA MET A 563 12.79 41.35 17.22
C MET A 563 12.87 40.12 18.15
N ASN A 564 12.84 38.91 17.60
CA ASN A 564 12.62 37.70 18.39
C ASN A 564 13.90 37.22 19.06
N HIS A 565 13.78 36.77 20.32
CA HIS A 565 14.82 36.04 21.06
C HIS A 565 16.13 36.83 21.34
N LYS A 566 16.15 38.15 21.11
CA LYS A 566 17.37 38.98 21.27
C LYS A 566 17.84 39.14 22.71
N ASP A 567 16.92 38.99 23.66
CA ASP A 567 17.20 39.11 25.09
C ASP A 567 17.49 37.74 25.75
N GLU A 568 17.48 36.65 24.97
CA GLU A 568 17.74 35.30 25.48
C GLU A 568 19.25 35.00 25.53
N VAL A 569 19.70 34.40 26.62
CA VAL A 569 21.10 33.99 26.81
C VAL A 569 21.11 32.56 27.37
N TYR A 570 21.87 31.69 26.72
CA TYR A 570 22.03 30.28 27.09
C TYR A 570 23.51 29.96 27.34
N GLU A 571 23.78 28.82 27.98
CA GLU A 571 25.16 28.35 28.22
C GLU A 571 25.95 28.20 26.92
N LYS A 572 25.29 27.78 25.84
CA LYS A 572 25.89 27.61 24.51
C LYS A 572 25.93 28.88 23.65
N GLY A 573 25.48 30.02 24.19
CA GLY A 573 25.52 31.33 23.52
C GLY A 573 24.16 32.00 23.39
N VAL A 574 24.07 32.95 22.47
CA VAL A 574 22.83 33.68 22.14
C VAL A 574 22.18 33.06 20.90
N PRO A 575 20.85 33.12 20.75
CA PRO A 575 20.16 32.70 19.53
C PRO A 575 20.74 33.37 18.27
N ASP A 576 20.90 32.61 17.20
CA ASP A 576 21.46 33.08 15.91
C ASP A 576 20.50 32.86 14.72
N ILE A 577 19.25 32.50 15.01
CA ILE A 577 18.16 32.37 14.04
C ILE A 577 17.64 33.73 13.59
N ILE A 578 17.38 33.87 12.29
CA ILE A 578 16.72 35.06 11.72
C ILE A 578 15.20 34.98 11.93
N ASP A 579 14.52 36.12 11.96
CA ASP A 579 13.07 36.19 12.18
C ASP A 579 12.30 36.86 11.04
N HIS A 580 13.00 37.37 10.02
CA HIS A 580 12.41 37.85 8.78
C HIS A 580 13.37 37.69 7.61
N ALA A 581 12.83 37.45 6.42
CA ALA A 581 13.60 37.37 5.19
C ALA A 581 12.74 37.63 3.94
N LEU A 582 13.37 38.23 2.93
CA LEU A 582 12.90 38.27 1.56
C LEU A 582 13.82 37.39 0.70
N VAL A 583 13.24 36.43 -0.01
CA VAL A 583 13.99 35.53 -0.90
C VAL A 583 13.43 35.64 -2.32
N VAL A 584 14.30 35.68 -3.31
CA VAL A 584 13.97 35.61 -4.74
C VAL A 584 14.67 34.40 -5.34
N VAL A 585 13.90 33.55 -6.03
CA VAL A 585 14.39 32.33 -6.67
C VAL A 585 14.15 32.42 -8.17
N GLU A 586 15.19 32.16 -8.97
CA GLU A 586 15.09 31.96 -10.41
C GLU A 586 15.07 30.46 -10.73
N PHE A 587 14.17 30.04 -11.61
CA PHE A 587 14.00 28.65 -12.01
C PHE A 587 14.49 28.40 -13.44
N ALA A 588 14.87 27.17 -13.75
CA ALA A 588 15.32 26.76 -15.09
C ALA A 588 14.26 26.98 -16.18
N SER A 589 12.97 26.98 -15.82
CA SER A 589 11.86 27.31 -16.73
C SER A 589 11.80 28.79 -17.12
N GLY A 590 12.59 29.65 -16.48
CA GLY A 590 12.50 31.10 -16.57
C GLY A 590 11.41 31.72 -15.69
N ALA A 591 10.68 30.92 -14.92
CA ALA A 591 9.79 31.42 -13.87
C ALA A 591 10.61 32.00 -12.71
N ARG A 592 10.00 32.94 -11.98
CA ARG A 592 10.57 33.51 -10.76
C ARG A 592 9.64 33.25 -9.58
N ALA A 593 10.21 32.97 -8.42
CA ALA A 593 9.45 32.90 -7.18
C ALA A 593 9.97 33.89 -6.14
N SER A 594 9.12 34.29 -5.21
CA SER A 594 9.50 35.07 -4.04
C SER A 594 8.92 34.48 -2.77
N LEU A 595 9.69 34.55 -1.67
CA LEU A 595 9.23 34.30 -0.30
C LEU A 595 9.33 35.60 0.50
N ASP A 596 8.23 35.94 1.16
CA ASP A 596 8.08 37.03 2.12
C ASP A 596 7.80 36.42 3.49
N LEU A 597 8.84 36.31 4.33
CA LEU A 597 8.77 35.68 5.66
C LEU A 597 8.91 36.74 6.75
N CYS A 598 7.97 36.76 7.69
CA CYS A 598 8.04 37.56 8.91
C CYS A 598 7.48 36.80 10.12
N MET A 599 8.30 36.59 11.15
CA MET A 599 7.94 35.83 12.35
C MET A 599 7.63 36.71 13.58
N PHE A 600 7.39 38.00 13.36
CA PHE A 600 6.95 38.95 14.39
C PHE A 600 5.83 39.87 13.86
N ALA A 601 5.12 39.42 12.82
CA ALA A 601 3.99 40.12 12.26
C ALA A 601 2.69 39.38 12.58
N GLU A 602 1.65 40.15 12.90
CA GLU A 602 0.29 39.67 13.19
C GLU A 602 0.21 38.80 14.47
N ASP A 603 -0.95 38.80 15.13
CA ASP A 603 -1.19 37.94 16.32
C ASP A 603 -1.62 36.51 15.91
N GLU A 604 -1.70 36.24 14.61
CA GLU A 604 -2.14 34.97 14.01
C GLU A 604 -1.17 34.57 12.88
N GLN A 605 -1.16 33.28 12.53
CA GLN A 605 -0.40 32.77 11.39
C GLN A 605 -1.22 32.90 10.10
N THR A 606 -0.69 33.60 9.11
CA THR A 606 -1.30 33.78 7.80
C THR A 606 -0.37 33.34 6.68
N GLU A 607 -0.92 32.59 5.73
CA GLU A 607 -0.19 32.06 4.59
C GLU A 607 -0.92 32.39 3.29
N GLN A 608 -0.17 32.92 2.32
CA GLN A 608 -0.69 33.25 1.01
C GLN A 608 0.25 32.72 -0.08
N VAL A 609 -0.28 31.90 -0.97
CA VAL A 609 0.45 31.37 -2.13
C VAL A 609 -0.27 31.80 -3.39
N ARG A 610 0.40 32.56 -4.26
CA ARG A 610 -0.17 33.07 -5.50
C ARG A 610 0.69 32.74 -6.70
N LEU A 611 0.12 31.99 -7.63
CA LEU A 611 0.72 31.71 -8.93
C LEU A 611 0.10 32.60 -10.01
N VAL A 612 0.93 33.31 -10.75
CA VAL A 612 0.55 34.03 -11.97
C VAL A 612 1.09 33.28 -13.18
N CYS A 613 0.19 32.96 -14.10
CA CYS A 613 0.46 32.28 -15.36
C CYS A 613 0.17 33.20 -16.55
N GLN A 614 0.50 32.73 -17.76
CA GLN A 614 0.31 33.49 -19.00
C GLN A 614 -1.14 33.96 -19.21
N ARG A 615 -2.13 33.14 -18.83
CA ARG A 615 -3.56 33.38 -19.10
C ARG A 615 -4.38 33.60 -17.84
N GLY A 616 -3.79 33.71 -16.67
CA GLY A 616 -4.55 33.81 -15.43
C GLY A 616 -3.69 33.75 -14.17
N SER A 617 -4.34 33.59 -13.03
CA SER A 617 -3.68 33.39 -11.74
C SER A 617 -4.55 32.54 -10.82
N VAL A 618 -3.91 31.80 -9.93
CA VAL A 618 -4.55 31.10 -8.80
C VAL A 618 -3.88 31.55 -7.51
N GLU A 619 -4.67 31.69 -6.45
CA GLU A 619 -4.22 32.13 -5.13
C GLU A 619 -4.89 31.30 -4.06
N ALA A 620 -4.11 30.76 -3.13
CA ALA A 620 -4.59 30.09 -1.93
C ALA A 620 -4.28 30.95 -0.71
N LYS A 621 -5.21 30.95 0.24
CA LYS A 621 -5.07 31.65 1.52
C LYS A 621 -5.48 30.73 2.69
N SER A 622 -4.69 30.80 3.75
CA SER A 622 -4.90 30.17 5.06
C SER A 622 -4.72 31.25 6.13
N PRO A 623 -5.60 31.33 7.15
CA PRO A 623 -6.59 30.32 7.55
C PRO A 623 -7.98 30.47 6.89
N GLU A 624 -8.16 31.37 5.91
CA GLU A 624 -9.49 31.52 5.28
C GLU A 624 -9.96 30.30 4.48
N SER A 625 -9.10 29.29 4.28
CA SER A 625 -9.34 28.08 3.50
C SER A 625 -9.96 28.39 2.12
N THR A 626 -9.42 29.38 1.41
CA THR A 626 -9.97 29.79 0.10
C THR A 626 -8.96 29.66 -1.04
N VAL A 627 -9.48 29.31 -2.21
CA VAL A 627 -8.76 29.37 -3.49
C VAL A 627 -9.45 30.34 -4.43
N ARG A 628 -8.74 31.41 -4.80
CA ARG A 628 -9.19 32.44 -5.74
C ARG A 628 -8.54 32.24 -7.09
N LEU A 629 -9.36 31.96 -8.10
CA LEU A 629 -8.94 31.69 -9.46
C LEU A 629 -9.39 32.80 -10.41
N VAL A 630 -8.48 33.24 -11.28
CA VAL A 630 -8.75 34.28 -12.27
C VAL A 630 -8.24 33.82 -13.63
N GLN A 631 -9.15 33.60 -14.58
CA GLN A 631 -8.80 33.29 -15.96
C GLN A 631 -9.07 34.50 -16.87
N ARG A 632 -8.03 34.98 -17.57
CA ARG A 632 -8.14 36.13 -18.48
C ARG A 632 -9.01 35.76 -19.68
N ARG A 633 -9.92 36.68 -20.05
CA ARG A 633 -10.79 36.54 -21.24
C ARG A 633 -10.04 36.75 -22.56
N LYS A 634 -8.96 37.54 -22.55
CA LYS A 634 -8.07 37.79 -23.72
C LYS A 634 -6.66 37.29 -23.44
N THR A 635 -6.03 36.68 -24.44
CA THR A 635 -4.65 36.16 -24.37
C THR A 635 -3.58 37.22 -24.65
N ARG A 636 -3.92 38.33 -25.31
CA ARG A 636 -3.05 39.49 -25.53
C ARG A 636 -3.56 40.70 -24.76
N LEU A 637 -2.69 41.31 -23.96
CA LEU A 637 -2.95 42.60 -23.31
C LEU A 637 -2.89 43.69 -24.40
N GLY A 638 -3.95 44.49 -24.52
CA GLY A 638 -3.93 45.72 -25.31
C GLY A 638 -3.09 46.79 -24.64
N ARG A 639 -2.82 47.91 -25.34
CA ARG A 639 -2.12 49.07 -24.77
C ARG A 639 -2.95 49.81 -23.71
N ALA A 640 -4.26 49.58 -23.65
CA ALA A 640 -5.17 50.17 -22.68
C ALA A 640 -5.62 49.11 -21.64
N PRO A 641 -5.90 49.51 -20.38
CA PRO A 641 -6.50 48.64 -19.38
C PRO A 641 -7.85 48.07 -19.86
N PRO A 642 -8.23 46.84 -19.46
CA PRO A 642 -9.52 46.27 -19.83
C PRO A 642 -10.67 47.07 -19.19
N SER A 643 -11.76 47.28 -19.95
CA SER A 643 -13.02 47.83 -19.45
C SER A 643 -13.60 46.93 -18.35
N LYS A 644 -14.62 47.41 -17.60
CA LYS A 644 -15.26 46.59 -16.54
C LYS A 644 -15.82 45.27 -17.10
N GLU A 645 -16.39 45.30 -18.29
CA GLU A 645 -16.98 44.15 -18.99
C GLU A 645 -15.90 43.20 -19.54
N GLU A 646 -14.70 43.70 -19.80
CA GLU A 646 -13.55 42.91 -20.28
C GLU A 646 -12.76 42.24 -19.15
N ARG A 647 -12.91 42.71 -17.90
CA ARG A 647 -12.23 42.12 -16.74
C ARG A 647 -12.71 40.70 -16.50
N ALA A 648 -11.75 39.84 -16.15
CA ALA A 648 -12.06 38.50 -15.67
C ALA A 648 -12.81 38.59 -14.34
N VAL A 649 -13.85 37.78 -14.18
CA VAL A 649 -14.55 37.61 -12.91
C VAL A 649 -13.79 36.54 -12.12
N PRO A 650 -13.27 36.83 -10.92
CA PRO A 650 -12.65 35.83 -10.08
C PRO A 650 -13.66 34.79 -9.62
N GLU A 651 -13.28 33.52 -9.71
CA GLU A 651 -13.94 32.42 -9.01
C GLU A 651 -13.29 32.29 -7.64
N VAL A 652 -14.09 32.23 -6.57
CA VAL A 652 -13.59 32.01 -5.20
C VAL A 652 -14.21 30.71 -4.71
N ILE A 653 -13.35 29.76 -4.38
CA ILE A 653 -13.71 28.42 -3.93
C ILE A 653 -13.38 28.36 -2.44
N SER A 654 -14.36 28.06 -1.60
CA SER A 654 -14.14 27.73 -0.19
C SER A 654 -13.85 26.23 -0.08
N ILE A 655 -12.82 25.88 0.69
CA ILE A 655 -12.35 24.51 0.90
C ILE A 655 -12.65 24.14 2.36
N PRO A 656 -13.82 23.54 2.65
CA PRO A 656 -14.14 23.16 4.01
C PRO A 656 -13.25 22.00 4.47
N VAL A 657 -12.76 22.10 5.69
CA VAL A 657 -12.01 21.04 6.37
C VAL A 657 -12.97 20.35 7.34
N PRO A 658 -13.10 19.01 7.31
CA PRO A 658 -13.84 18.29 8.34
C PRO A 658 -13.34 18.63 9.74
N GLN A 659 -14.26 18.82 10.69
CA GLN A 659 -13.94 19.33 12.03
C GLN A 659 -12.97 18.40 12.79
N ASP A 660 -13.18 17.10 12.68
CA ASP A 660 -12.30 16.08 13.27
C ASP A 660 -10.87 16.15 12.75
N LEU A 661 -10.68 16.40 11.44
CA LEU A 661 -9.36 16.60 10.85
C LEU A 661 -8.71 17.92 11.31
N ALA A 662 -9.50 18.98 11.41
CA ALA A 662 -9.04 20.29 11.86
C ALA A 662 -8.63 20.27 13.35
N GLU A 663 -9.29 19.45 14.18
CA GLU A 663 -8.99 19.32 15.61
C GLU A 663 -7.81 18.35 15.89
N ALA A 664 -7.52 17.43 14.97
CA ALA A 664 -6.48 16.42 15.16
C ALA A 664 -5.04 16.95 15.04
N GLY A 665 -4.83 18.13 14.44
CA GLY A 665 -3.51 18.66 14.16
C GLY A 665 -3.51 20.13 13.77
N TYR A 666 -2.36 20.60 13.29
CA TYR A 666 -2.24 21.93 12.71
C TYR A 666 -2.57 21.89 11.20
N HIS A 667 -2.48 23.04 10.54
CA HIS A 667 -2.46 23.12 9.06
C HIS A 667 -3.67 22.47 8.36
N GLU A 668 -4.89 22.69 8.88
CA GLU A 668 -6.13 22.32 8.17
C GLU A 668 -6.24 20.82 7.85
N GLY A 669 -5.70 19.95 8.72
CA GLY A 669 -5.76 18.48 8.57
C GLY A 669 -4.71 17.89 7.62
N ALA A 670 -3.68 18.66 7.27
CA ALA A 670 -2.63 18.23 6.34
C ALA A 670 -1.97 16.89 6.72
N THR A 671 -1.66 16.69 8.01
CA THR A 671 -1.05 15.46 8.54
C THR A 671 -1.87 14.20 8.21
N PHE A 672 -3.20 14.26 8.33
CA PHE A 672 -4.09 13.15 7.96
C PHE A 672 -3.97 12.79 6.47
N TYR A 673 -4.01 13.79 5.61
CA TYR A 673 -3.92 13.59 4.16
C TYR A 673 -2.53 13.13 3.71
N GLU A 674 -1.47 13.59 4.40
CA GLU A 674 -0.11 13.12 4.20
C GLU A 674 0.02 11.63 4.55
N LEU A 675 -0.41 11.23 5.75
CA LEU A 675 -0.42 9.83 6.18
C LEU A 675 -1.24 8.95 5.23
N SER A 676 -2.39 9.44 4.78
CA SER A 676 -3.23 8.73 3.81
C SER A 676 -2.48 8.48 2.49
N ALA A 677 -1.81 9.51 1.96
CA ALA A 677 -1.03 9.39 0.73
C ALA A 677 0.18 8.44 0.90
N PHE A 678 0.80 8.43 2.08
CA PHE A 678 1.88 7.52 2.42
C PHE A 678 1.40 6.06 2.47
N LEU A 679 0.28 5.79 3.13
CA LEU A 679 -0.34 4.46 3.20
C LEU A 679 -0.76 3.95 1.82
N ASP A 680 -1.28 4.83 0.97
CA ASP A 680 -1.60 4.49 -0.41
C ASP A 680 -0.34 4.13 -1.21
N ALA A 681 0.78 4.83 -1.04
CA ALA A 681 2.06 4.47 -1.65
C ALA A 681 2.55 3.09 -1.20
N ILE A 682 2.45 2.80 0.11
CA ILE A 682 2.79 1.49 0.69
C ILE A 682 1.98 0.37 0.03
N ARG A 683 0.65 0.51 -0.01
CA ARG A 683 -0.26 -0.54 -0.52
C ARG A 683 -0.16 -0.74 -2.02
N SER A 684 0.02 0.35 -2.76
CA SER A 684 0.15 0.31 -4.22
C SER A 684 1.56 -0.07 -4.68
N LYS A 685 2.52 -0.15 -3.74
CA LYS A 685 3.94 -0.34 -4.01
C LYS A 685 4.47 0.66 -5.04
N GLN A 686 3.97 1.89 -4.98
CA GLN A 686 4.42 3.00 -5.81
C GLN A 686 5.35 3.91 -4.98
N PRO A 687 6.26 4.66 -5.63
CA PRO A 687 7.04 5.68 -4.94
C PRO A 687 6.15 6.67 -4.17
N ALA A 688 6.61 7.11 -3.00
CA ALA A 688 5.91 8.13 -2.24
C ALA A 688 5.82 9.45 -3.03
N PRO A 689 4.76 10.26 -2.84
CA PRO A 689 4.63 11.53 -3.55
C PRO A 689 5.70 12.57 -3.18
N VAL A 690 6.37 12.41 -2.03
CA VAL A 690 7.45 13.28 -1.57
C VAL A 690 8.69 12.43 -1.29
N SER A 691 9.69 12.57 -2.16
CA SER A 691 10.91 11.78 -2.09
C SER A 691 11.95 12.35 -1.12
N ALA A 692 13.02 11.59 -0.84
CA ALA A 692 14.21 12.13 -0.17
C ALA A 692 14.85 13.26 -0.99
N ARG A 693 14.78 13.18 -2.33
CA ARG A 693 15.26 14.24 -3.22
C ARG A 693 14.51 15.55 -3.04
N ASP A 694 13.19 15.47 -2.85
CA ASP A 694 12.38 16.65 -2.58
C ASP A 694 12.77 17.30 -1.26
N GLY A 695 12.95 16.49 -0.21
CA GLY A 695 13.48 16.93 1.08
C GLY A 695 14.86 17.60 0.96
N LYS A 696 15.79 16.96 0.26
CA LYS A 696 17.13 17.52 0.00
C LYS A 696 17.06 18.86 -0.72
N MET A 697 16.28 18.95 -1.79
CA MET A 697 16.22 20.18 -2.58
C MET A 697 15.61 21.34 -1.77
N ALA A 698 14.64 21.05 -0.90
CA ALA A 698 14.09 22.05 0.01
C ALA A 698 15.15 22.57 1.01
N VAL A 699 15.94 21.67 1.61
CA VAL A 699 17.07 22.02 2.50
C VAL A 699 18.13 22.82 1.73
N LEU A 700 18.52 22.38 0.54
CA LEU A 700 19.49 23.05 -0.31
C LEU A 700 19.08 24.48 -0.64
N MET A 701 17.81 24.71 -0.96
CA MET A 701 17.29 26.05 -1.24
C MET A 701 17.35 26.95 0.01
N GLY A 702 17.04 26.41 1.19
CA GLY A 702 17.17 27.12 2.46
C GLY A 702 18.61 27.48 2.80
N VAL A 703 19.54 26.53 2.65
CA VAL A 703 20.98 26.76 2.84
C VAL A 703 21.52 27.80 1.85
N ALA A 704 21.12 27.72 0.58
CA ALA A 704 21.52 28.68 -0.44
C ALA A 704 20.98 30.09 -0.13
N ALA A 705 19.75 30.20 0.37
CA ALA A 705 19.18 31.48 0.78
C ALA A 705 19.94 32.08 1.97
N GLN A 706 20.28 31.30 3.00
CA GLN A 706 21.09 31.79 4.12
C GLN A 706 22.50 32.19 3.69
N ARG A 707 23.14 31.40 2.80
CA ARG A 707 24.43 31.75 2.21
C ARG A 707 24.34 33.06 1.41
N SER A 708 23.24 33.30 0.71
CA SER A 708 23.02 34.56 -0.01
C SER A 708 22.93 35.76 0.94
N ILE A 709 22.21 35.62 2.06
CA ILE A 709 22.15 36.68 3.11
C ILE A 709 23.56 37.00 3.62
N ALA A 710 24.32 35.98 4.00
CA ALA A 710 25.66 36.15 4.55
C ALA A 710 26.65 36.79 3.56
N LEU A 711 26.51 36.49 2.26
CA LEU A 711 27.41 37.00 1.22
C LEU A 711 26.93 38.31 0.57
N GLY A 712 25.66 38.69 0.75
CA GLY A 712 25.06 39.85 0.08
C GLY A 712 24.94 39.73 -1.45
N GLN A 713 24.96 38.52 -1.99
CA GLN A 713 24.94 38.26 -3.44
C GLN A 713 24.14 36.99 -3.81
N PRO A 714 23.68 36.84 -5.07
CA PRO A 714 22.98 35.64 -5.50
C PRO A 714 23.86 34.38 -5.45
N VAL A 715 23.29 33.26 -5.02
CA VAL A 715 23.91 31.93 -4.99
C VAL A 715 23.38 31.10 -6.15
N ARG A 716 24.29 30.54 -6.95
CA ARG A 716 23.96 29.70 -8.12
C ARG A 716 23.80 28.24 -7.74
N ILE A 717 22.86 27.57 -8.39
CA ILE A 717 22.54 26.15 -8.17
C ILE A 717 22.58 25.43 -9.52
N ALA A 718 23.24 24.28 -9.56
CA ALA A 718 23.21 23.39 -10.72
C ALA A 718 23.31 21.92 -10.29
N GLY A 719 22.59 21.04 -10.99
CA GLY A 719 22.63 19.60 -10.70
C GLY A 719 22.18 19.20 -9.28
N GLY A 720 21.43 20.06 -8.60
CA GLY A 720 21.05 19.85 -7.19
C GLY A 720 22.20 20.08 -6.21
N ARG A 721 23.14 20.98 -6.55
CA ARG A 721 24.24 21.43 -5.69
C ARG A 721 24.40 22.94 -5.75
N ILE A 722 24.88 23.53 -4.65
CA ILE A 722 25.30 24.93 -4.62
C ILE A 722 26.66 25.03 -5.31
N LEU A 723 26.80 25.95 -6.26
CA LEU A 723 28.07 26.18 -6.94
C LEU A 723 28.96 27.10 -6.10
N ASP A 724 30.24 26.76 -6.01
CA ASP A 724 31.24 27.68 -5.49
C ASP A 724 31.58 28.76 -6.52
N ALA A 725 32.22 29.85 -6.07
CA ALA A 725 32.47 31.03 -6.89
C ALA A 725 33.22 30.71 -8.19
N ALA A 726 34.19 29.78 -8.15
CA ALA A 726 34.96 29.37 -9.32
C ALA A 726 34.12 28.59 -10.37
N ASP A 727 33.16 27.78 -9.92
CA ASP A 727 32.28 26.99 -10.80
C ASP A 727 31.14 27.82 -11.38
N ALA A 728 30.70 28.85 -10.66
CA ALA A 728 29.68 29.79 -11.10
C ALA A 728 30.12 30.62 -12.32
N ASP A 729 31.40 31.03 -12.37
CA ASP A 729 31.97 31.77 -13.51
C ASP A 729 32.05 30.91 -14.77
N ALA A 730 32.42 29.62 -14.63
CA ALA A 730 32.44 28.67 -15.73
C ALA A 730 31.03 28.36 -16.28
N ALA A 731 30.03 28.22 -15.40
CA ALA A 731 28.64 28.01 -15.80
C ALA A 731 28.02 29.26 -16.48
N SER A 732 28.38 30.46 -16.00
CA SER A 732 27.96 31.74 -16.60
C SER A 732 28.56 31.96 -18.00
N ALA A 733 29.82 31.55 -18.20
CA ALA A 733 30.47 31.55 -19.52
C ALA A 733 29.80 30.57 -20.51
N ALA A 734 29.30 29.43 -20.03
CA ALA A 734 28.57 28.47 -20.87
C ALA A 734 27.16 28.96 -21.26
N ALA A 735 26.45 29.64 -20.34
CA ALA A 735 25.08 30.13 -20.56
C ALA A 735 24.99 31.39 -21.44
N SER A 736 26.08 32.13 -21.61
CA SER A 736 26.16 33.35 -22.45
C SER A 736 26.41 33.08 -23.93
N THR A 737 26.53 31.80 -24.33
CA THR A 737 26.57 31.40 -25.75
C THR A 737 25.14 31.21 -26.26
N PRO A 738 24.68 31.90 -27.32
CA PRO A 738 23.31 31.77 -27.78
C PRO A 738 23.03 30.35 -28.27
N ALA A 739 22.19 29.61 -27.55
CA ALA A 739 21.77 28.27 -27.92
C ALA A 739 20.96 28.33 -29.22
N ASN A 740 21.55 27.82 -30.29
CA ASN A 740 20.90 27.59 -31.56
C ASN A 740 19.73 26.61 -31.33
N THR A 741 18.52 27.04 -31.64
CA THR A 741 17.27 26.33 -31.35
C THR A 741 17.10 25.11 -32.26
N SER A 742 17.66 23.97 -31.88
CA SER A 742 17.29 22.65 -32.40
C SER A 742 17.93 21.50 -31.60
N ALA A 743 17.45 21.25 -30.38
CA ALA A 743 17.72 19.99 -29.69
C ALA A 743 16.42 19.44 -29.06
N PRO A 744 16.13 18.13 -29.19
CA PRO A 744 14.87 17.56 -28.73
C PRO A 744 14.82 17.50 -27.21
N ARG A 745 13.68 17.89 -26.65
CA ARG A 745 13.32 17.69 -25.23
C ARG A 745 13.45 16.20 -24.90
N GLN A 746 14.42 15.82 -24.09
CA GLN A 746 14.44 14.50 -23.46
C GLN A 746 13.19 14.37 -22.60
N ALA A 747 12.38 13.37 -22.92
CA ALA A 747 11.23 13.00 -22.12
C ALA A 747 11.72 12.54 -20.74
N PHE A 748 11.29 13.24 -19.69
CA PHE A 748 11.27 12.67 -18.35
C PHE A 748 10.33 11.46 -18.40
N SER A 749 10.91 10.27 -18.54
CA SER A 749 10.20 9.03 -18.28
C SER A 749 9.79 9.02 -16.82
N ARG A 750 8.52 8.73 -16.59
CA ARG A 750 7.96 8.40 -15.27
C ARG A 750 8.88 7.40 -14.57
N LEU A 751 9.45 7.82 -13.45
CA LEU A 751 9.95 6.97 -12.37
C LEU A 751 9.21 7.43 -11.13
#